data_AF-C9Z391-F1
#
_entry.id   AF-C9Z391-F1
#
_cell.length_a   1.000
_cell.length_b   1.000
_cell.length_c   1.000
_cell.angle_alpha   90.00
_cell.angle_beta   90.00
_cell.angle_gamma   90.00
#
_symmetry.space_group_name_H-M   'P 1'
#
loop_
_entity.id
_entity.type
_entity.pdbx_description
1 polymer ?
#
loop_
_entity_poly.entity_id
_entity_poly.type
_entity_poly.pdbx_seq_one_letter_code
_entity_poly.pdbx_strand_id
1 'polypeptide(L)'
;MSHERATAEGTSAAARTAHRPHESPVHGLTVEHRTDPLGVDADRPRFGWRTRSASRGWRQGSYQILVATSPELLTPASADVWDSGRVRSADSVAVRYAGVPLRASTRYHWTVRVWNTEGRAAGTASPAVFETGLMSTDGVGGWDGARWIGMKGKVPGSPGAPLLRTRETLGCGDGRTVGDARLYISALGVYEAHVNGERVTVRQDGERTLELLPPGWTNYDARVDYLTYDVTVLLADGPEVTLAVVLGNGWYNGRVSEGSTYHTQSGNALAVKAKLLIRYTDGTTRSVVTGTSGGWKATDTGPFRADDLYDGQTYDARRELPGWTAPGFDDTAWSDVEHIAFEDRYPGVRLRAYPGESARFVDRWDRRPQSVTVITGVTGQDGSPHGRGRVVVDPARTVTDPAKAATAQVTLAAGETAVFDLGQNMVGVPRYGVRGPAGARVEFRFAEILNDDSAGADGPEGSLYRANLRSAKATSTYILKGDPEGETHQDSLTFYGFRHVSVTASETVTVTGLTGRVATSAVRETGTVTTNDPHVDKLASNIRWGQRGNYLWVPTDCPQRDERLGWTGDTQVFAVTGLYNADAYTFLSHFQDTVVDSQAIYGADGAQYTGVAPGGRYNFPGGGSGWADCGVVLPWTLWQMTGDTTVVEDNWPSMVRYLDWIRRQTGDTYAGQGSLTGDWLAPQKTSAQLMSDAYYGYSAHLMARMARAIGRAEEAATYERLFGRIRQAFIARYLSTEGGRVTVRSGLGDASPIEPGSDPNEKTEDNSQSALLWVLKLGFYENEAQRRALVALLADDIRNDAAHKEAHPDSVRVRYPENTLSVGFLGVNILAPVLTDEGRADLAYELLHQDALPSWLFSVKNGATTVWERWNSWAEDAGFGPVGMNSFNHYAYGAIMEWMYAYMAGIARDPDAPGFKRFLLQPHLDPTGRITRVRATHESPYGEILSAWEVGSGGRRLAYDVAVPANSEATLRVPAVSADSVREGGTPLADVAGVRFLGHTEGVSSYLLPSGRYRLSADLR
;
A
#
# COMPACT_ATOMS: atom_id res chain seq x y z
N MET A 1 -13.11 -50.04 20.96
CA MET A 1 -13.19 -50.31 19.50
C MET A 1 -13.25 -48.96 18.82
N SER A 2 -12.21 -48.72 18.04
CA SER A 2 -11.84 -47.52 17.31
C SER A 2 -12.90 -47.06 16.31
N HIS A 3 -13.16 -45.75 16.25
CA HIS A 3 -13.08 -45.00 15.00
C HIS A 3 -12.88 -43.50 15.29
N GLU A 4 -11.77 -43.00 14.77
CA GLU A 4 -11.25 -41.64 14.83
C GLU A 4 -12.10 -40.63 14.05
N ARG A 5 -12.17 -39.41 14.59
CA ARG A 5 -12.50 -38.18 13.84
C ARG A 5 -11.19 -37.53 13.41
N ALA A 6 -10.98 -37.42 12.10
CA ALA A 6 -9.93 -36.59 11.52
C ALA A 6 -10.46 -35.18 11.23
N THR A 7 -9.67 -34.19 11.64
CA THR A 7 -9.81 -32.76 11.39
C THR A 7 -9.52 -32.43 9.92
N ALA A 8 -10.38 -31.61 9.31
CA ALA A 8 -10.21 -31.13 7.94
C ALA A 8 -9.68 -29.69 7.93
N GLU A 9 -8.38 -29.54 8.22
CA GLU A 9 -7.57 -28.40 7.80
C GLU A 9 -6.21 -28.96 7.37
N GLY A 10 -6.05 -29.12 6.06
CA GLY A 10 -4.81 -29.64 5.48
C GLY A 10 -4.95 -29.93 4.00
N THR A 11 -4.03 -29.36 3.22
CA THR A 11 -3.65 -29.73 1.85
C THR A 11 -4.46 -29.13 0.68
N SER A 12 -4.06 -27.91 0.24
CA SER A 12 -4.04 -27.57 -1.20
C SER A 12 -2.62 -27.70 -1.80
N ALA A 13 -1.74 -28.46 -1.15
CA ALA A 13 -0.35 -28.68 -1.58
C ALA A 13 -0.18 -29.80 -2.64
N ALA A 14 -1.26 -30.38 -3.17
CA ALA A 14 -1.20 -31.44 -4.17
C ALA A 14 -2.15 -31.19 -5.35
N ALA A 15 -1.99 -30.06 -6.03
CA ALA A 15 -2.59 -29.83 -7.36
C ALA A 15 -1.74 -28.87 -8.21
N ARG A 16 -0.42 -29.09 -8.32
CA ARG A 16 0.44 -28.38 -9.28
C ARG A 16 1.54 -29.27 -9.88
N THR A 17 1.13 -30.41 -10.44
CA THR A 17 1.88 -31.10 -11.51
C THR A 17 0.91 -31.71 -12.53
N ALA A 18 -0.18 -31.00 -12.83
CA ALA A 18 -0.88 -31.20 -14.09
C ALA A 18 -0.27 -30.26 -15.12
N HIS A 19 0.38 -30.83 -16.13
CA HIS A 19 0.85 -30.14 -17.32
C HIS A 19 -0.32 -29.35 -17.92
N ARG A 20 -0.39 -28.03 -17.71
CA ARG A 20 -1.29 -27.16 -18.48
C ARG A 20 -0.78 -27.19 -19.93
N PRO A 21 -1.52 -27.74 -20.90
CA PRO A 21 -1.10 -27.71 -22.29
C PRO A 21 -1.20 -26.27 -22.82
N HIS A 22 -0.17 -25.82 -23.54
CA HIS A 22 -0.15 -24.64 -24.43
C HIS A 22 -0.13 -23.20 -23.84
N GLU A 23 0.52 -22.94 -22.69
CA GLU A 23 0.97 -21.56 -22.39
C GLU A 23 2.32 -21.28 -23.10
N SER A 24 2.43 -20.15 -23.83
CA SER A 24 3.69 -19.74 -24.48
C SER A 24 4.81 -19.56 -23.43
N PRO A 25 6.07 -19.95 -23.73
CA PRO A 25 7.20 -19.69 -22.84
C PRO A 25 7.36 -18.22 -22.47
N VAL A 26 6.99 -17.30 -23.36
CA VAL A 26 6.97 -15.86 -23.12
C VAL A 26 5.57 -15.44 -22.69
N HIS A 27 5.44 -14.81 -21.53
CA HIS A 27 4.16 -14.56 -20.86
C HIS A 27 4.27 -13.37 -19.90
N GLY A 28 3.17 -13.04 -19.20
CA GLY A 28 3.16 -11.94 -18.22
C GLY A 28 3.45 -10.58 -18.87
N LEU A 29 2.83 -10.37 -20.04
CA LEU A 29 2.97 -9.14 -20.81
C LEU A 29 2.36 -7.98 -20.03
N THR A 30 3.12 -6.90 -19.89
CA THR A 30 2.65 -5.68 -19.24
C THR A 30 2.96 -4.44 -20.08
N VAL A 31 2.10 -3.44 -19.95
CA VAL A 31 2.34 -2.08 -20.42
C VAL A 31 2.16 -1.16 -19.22
N GLU A 32 3.15 -0.30 -18.93
CA GLU A 32 3.16 0.54 -17.72
C GLU A 32 2.98 -0.29 -16.43
N HIS A 33 3.62 -1.47 -16.37
CA HIS A 33 3.51 -2.45 -15.27
C HIS A 33 2.11 -3.06 -15.04
N ARG A 34 1.12 -2.77 -15.89
CA ARG A 34 -0.24 -3.31 -15.82
C ARG A 34 -0.49 -4.34 -16.91
N THR A 35 -1.38 -5.30 -16.63
CA THR A 35 -1.84 -6.29 -17.61
C THR A 35 -3.01 -5.72 -18.38
N ASP A 36 -2.96 -5.78 -19.72
CA ASP A 36 -3.99 -5.30 -20.64
C ASP A 36 -4.63 -3.94 -20.26
N PRO A 37 -3.83 -2.89 -19.98
CA PRO A 37 -4.35 -1.67 -19.38
C PRO A 37 -5.24 -0.87 -20.34
N LEU A 38 -6.29 -0.28 -19.77
CA LEU A 38 -7.13 0.73 -20.40
C LEU A 38 -6.77 2.12 -19.88
N GLY A 39 -6.78 3.13 -20.75
CA GLY A 39 -6.48 4.51 -20.37
C GLY A 39 -4.99 4.76 -20.15
N VAL A 40 -4.14 4.37 -21.11
CA VAL A 40 -2.70 4.69 -21.07
C VAL A 40 -2.45 6.04 -21.72
N ASP A 41 -2.03 7.04 -20.94
CA ASP A 41 -1.69 8.39 -21.43
C ASP A 41 -0.19 8.61 -21.63
N ALA A 42 0.66 7.61 -21.35
CA ALA A 42 2.08 7.70 -21.62
C ALA A 42 2.32 7.77 -23.14
N ASP A 43 3.00 8.82 -23.62
CA ASP A 43 3.36 8.98 -25.04
C ASP A 43 4.30 7.87 -25.53
N ARG A 44 5.13 7.37 -24.61
CA ARG A 44 6.11 6.32 -24.86
C ARG A 44 5.98 5.23 -23.80
N PRO A 45 4.92 4.41 -23.86
CA PRO A 45 4.63 3.44 -22.81
C PRO A 45 5.74 2.39 -22.72
N ARG A 46 5.89 1.82 -21.53
CA ARG A 46 6.94 0.88 -21.12
C ARG A 46 6.41 -0.55 -21.16
N PHE A 47 7.03 -1.40 -21.96
CA PHE A 47 6.66 -2.81 -22.13
C PHE A 47 7.46 -3.72 -21.20
N GLY A 48 6.81 -4.73 -20.64
CA GLY A 48 7.44 -5.76 -19.80
C GLY A 48 6.98 -7.17 -20.19
N TRP A 49 7.85 -8.17 -20.00
CA TRP A 49 7.51 -9.58 -20.21
C TRP A 49 8.41 -10.51 -19.39
N ARG A 50 7.91 -11.72 -19.16
CA ARG A 50 8.61 -12.82 -18.48
C ARG A 50 8.84 -13.97 -19.42
N THR A 51 9.87 -14.76 -19.12
CA THR A 51 10.14 -16.01 -19.84
C THR A 51 10.16 -17.18 -18.85
N ARG A 52 9.54 -18.29 -19.22
CA ARG A 52 9.67 -19.59 -18.55
C ARG A 52 10.62 -20.47 -19.35
N SER A 53 11.49 -21.18 -18.66
CA SER A 53 12.39 -22.17 -19.26
C SER A 53 12.59 -23.33 -18.30
N ALA A 54 12.54 -24.55 -18.81
CA ALA A 54 12.97 -25.75 -18.08
C ALA A 54 14.51 -25.90 -18.07
N SER A 55 15.19 -25.30 -19.05
CA SER A 55 16.65 -25.29 -19.13
C SER A 55 17.24 -24.32 -18.10
N ARG A 56 18.26 -24.79 -17.37
CA ARG A 56 19.07 -23.93 -16.49
C ARG A 56 19.86 -22.92 -17.30
N GLY A 57 20.13 -21.76 -16.69
CA GLY A 57 20.94 -20.70 -17.29
C GLY A 57 20.35 -20.04 -18.53
N TRP A 58 19.04 -20.13 -18.70
CA TRP A 58 18.36 -19.44 -19.79
C TRP A 58 18.50 -17.93 -19.61
N ARG A 59 19.04 -17.27 -20.63
CA ARG A 59 19.20 -15.82 -20.71
C ARG A 59 18.67 -15.30 -22.04
N GLN A 60 18.00 -14.16 -21.99
CA GLN A 60 17.60 -13.46 -23.20
C GLN A 60 18.83 -12.86 -23.88
N GLY A 61 18.94 -13.04 -25.19
CA GLY A 61 19.95 -12.39 -26.03
C GLY A 61 19.39 -11.29 -26.94
N SER A 62 18.11 -11.41 -27.32
CA SER A 62 17.43 -10.41 -28.14
C SER A 62 15.92 -10.54 -28.04
N TYR A 63 15.20 -9.47 -28.39
CA TYR A 63 13.73 -9.45 -28.52
C TYR A 63 13.30 -8.76 -29.82
N GLN A 64 12.02 -8.91 -30.18
CA GLN A 64 11.33 -8.13 -31.21
C GLN A 64 9.90 -7.89 -30.74
N ILE A 65 9.53 -6.62 -30.58
CA ILE A 65 8.17 -6.19 -30.24
C ILE A 65 7.46 -5.80 -31.53
N LEU A 66 6.23 -6.30 -31.68
CA LEU A 66 5.31 -5.87 -32.72
C LEU A 66 4.11 -5.21 -32.05
N VAL A 67 3.73 -4.04 -32.54
CA VAL A 67 2.50 -3.32 -32.18
C VAL A 67 1.73 -3.05 -33.46
N ALA A 68 0.42 -3.29 -33.41
CA ALA A 68 -0.47 -3.07 -34.53
C ALA A 68 -1.87 -2.62 -34.08
N THR A 69 -2.65 -2.07 -35.01
CA THR A 69 -4.04 -1.67 -34.76
C THR A 69 -5.02 -2.84 -34.71
N SER A 70 -4.63 -4.02 -35.20
CA SER A 70 -5.42 -5.25 -35.13
C SER A 70 -4.51 -6.48 -34.89
N PRO A 71 -5.03 -7.57 -34.32
CA PRO A 71 -4.22 -8.76 -34.03
C PRO A 71 -3.72 -9.47 -35.30
N GLU A 72 -4.45 -9.38 -36.43
CA GLU A 72 -4.08 -9.98 -37.71
C GLU A 72 -2.83 -9.32 -38.33
N LEU A 73 -2.57 -8.06 -37.97
CA LEU A 73 -1.43 -7.29 -38.44
C LEU A 73 -0.15 -7.54 -37.64
N LEU A 74 -0.18 -8.36 -36.57
CA LEU A 74 0.98 -8.68 -35.72
C LEU A 74 1.99 -9.63 -36.41
N THR A 75 2.50 -9.21 -37.56
CA THR A 75 3.61 -9.86 -38.26
C THR A 75 4.66 -8.82 -38.65
N PRO A 76 5.94 -9.20 -38.79
CA PRO A 76 6.99 -8.27 -39.21
C PRO A 76 6.74 -7.59 -40.57
N ALA A 77 5.91 -8.19 -41.43
CA ALA A 77 5.59 -7.64 -42.74
C ALA A 77 4.41 -6.65 -42.72
N SER A 78 3.62 -6.63 -41.65
CA SER A 78 2.32 -5.96 -41.61
C SER A 78 2.08 -5.09 -40.37
N ALA A 79 2.95 -5.13 -39.36
CA ALA A 79 2.79 -4.33 -38.15
C ALA A 79 2.81 -2.84 -38.51
N ASP A 80 1.65 -2.20 -38.36
CA ASP A 80 1.36 -0.87 -38.88
C ASP A 80 1.68 0.26 -37.88
N VAL A 81 2.04 -0.09 -36.64
CA VAL A 81 2.32 0.88 -35.57
C VAL A 81 3.79 0.81 -35.14
N TRP A 82 4.30 -0.37 -34.85
CA TRP A 82 5.70 -0.54 -34.47
C TRP A 82 6.20 -1.97 -34.76
N ASP A 83 7.35 -2.06 -35.41
CA ASP A 83 8.23 -3.23 -35.35
C ASP A 83 9.58 -2.74 -34.80
N SER A 84 9.99 -3.24 -33.64
CA SER A 84 11.29 -2.87 -33.07
C SER A 84 12.48 -3.41 -33.90
N GLY A 85 12.22 -4.31 -34.84
CA GLY A 85 13.22 -5.24 -35.37
C GLY A 85 13.75 -6.16 -34.27
N ARG A 86 14.73 -6.99 -34.62
CA ARG A 86 15.44 -7.81 -33.63
C ARG A 86 16.45 -6.95 -32.87
N VAL A 87 16.11 -6.54 -31.65
CA VAL A 87 16.97 -5.76 -30.77
C VAL A 87 17.85 -6.69 -29.94
N ARG A 88 19.18 -6.55 -30.03
CA ARG A 88 20.14 -7.28 -29.19
C ARG A 88 20.19 -6.66 -27.80
N SER A 89 19.31 -7.11 -26.91
CA SER A 89 19.29 -6.71 -25.50
C SER A 89 18.76 -7.83 -24.61
N ALA A 90 19.24 -7.86 -23.36
CA ALA A 90 18.76 -8.74 -22.30
C ALA A 90 17.57 -8.15 -21.51
N ASP A 91 17.15 -6.92 -21.85
CA ASP A 91 16.08 -6.19 -21.16
C ASP A 91 14.73 -6.81 -21.46
N SER A 92 13.93 -6.97 -20.41
CA SER A 92 12.55 -7.44 -20.48
C SER A 92 11.62 -6.69 -19.52
N VAL A 93 12.12 -5.57 -18.99
CA VAL A 93 11.42 -4.72 -18.02
C VAL A 93 11.52 -3.29 -18.51
N ALA A 94 10.41 -2.57 -18.45
CA ALA A 94 10.29 -1.16 -18.79
C ALA A 94 10.89 -0.77 -20.17
N VAL A 95 10.76 -1.65 -21.17
CA VAL A 95 11.27 -1.40 -22.53
C VAL A 95 10.40 -0.32 -23.19
N ARG A 96 11.00 0.86 -23.40
CA ARG A 96 10.29 2.04 -23.91
C ARG A 96 9.83 1.85 -25.35
N TYR A 97 8.59 2.24 -25.61
CA TYR A 97 8.05 2.40 -26.95
C TYR A 97 8.90 3.34 -27.82
N ALA A 98 9.09 2.94 -29.07
CA ALA A 98 9.83 3.69 -30.08
C ALA A 98 9.17 3.65 -31.47
N GLY A 99 7.88 3.33 -31.54
CA GLY A 99 7.11 3.36 -32.78
C GLY A 99 6.59 4.74 -33.13
N VAL A 100 5.64 4.80 -34.07
CA VAL A 100 5.00 6.06 -34.48
C VAL A 100 4.17 6.65 -33.33
N PRO A 101 3.90 7.97 -33.30
CA PRO A 101 3.06 8.57 -32.26
C PRO A 101 1.72 7.86 -32.09
N LEU A 102 1.40 7.50 -30.86
CA LEU A 102 0.13 6.84 -30.52
C LEU A 102 -1.03 7.83 -30.66
N ARG A 103 -2.22 7.32 -30.95
CA ARG A 103 -3.45 8.10 -31.07
C ARG A 103 -4.28 7.93 -29.82
N ALA A 104 -4.98 8.98 -29.39
CA ALA A 104 -5.91 8.91 -28.29
C ALA A 104 -7.04 7.89 -28.52
N SER A 105 -7.58 7.36 -27.44
CA SER A 105 -8.70 6.41 -27.38
C SER A 105 -8.51 5.16 -28.24
N THR A 106 -7.29 4.77 -28.58
CA THR A 106 -7.02 3.75 -29.58
C THR A 106 -6.53 2.48 -28.91
N ARG A 107 -7.16 1.35 -29.28
CA ARG A 107 -6.70 0.03 -28.87
C ARG A 107 -5.55 -0.40 -29.76
N TYR A 108 -4.49 -0.86 -29.13
CA TYR A 108 -3.32 -1.43 -29.77
C TYR A 108 -3.18 -2.89 -29.34
N HIS A 109 -2.88 -3.74 -30.30
CA HIS A 109 -2.50 -5.12 -30.08
C HIS A 109 -0.98 -5.20 -30.12
N TRP A 110 -0.38 -6.06 -29.30
CA TRP A 110 1.05 -6.25 -29.33
C TRP A 110 1.47 -7.66 -28.96
N THR A 111 2.64 -8.04 -29.43
CA THR A 111 3.31 -9.28 -29.03
C THR A 111 4.82 -9.05 -28.98
N VAL A 112 5.53 -9.95 -28.30
CA VAL A 112 6.98 -9.98 -28.26
C VAL A 112 7.50 -11.37 -28.60
N ARG A 113 8.51 -11.41 -29.46
CA ARG A 113 9.30 -12.60 -29.75
C ARG A 113 10.65 -12.49 -29.06
N VAL A 114 11.09 -13.60 -28.46
CA VAL A 114 12.30 -13.62 -27.65
C VAL A 114 13.26 -14.72 -28.14
N TRP A 115 14.55 -14.41 -28.14
CA TRP A 115 15.63 -15.37 -28.42
C TRP A 115 16.62 -15.40 -27.27
N ASN A 116 17.21 -16.57 -27.04
CA ASN A 116 18.29 -16.73 -26.08
C ASN A 116 19.62 -16.15 -26.62
N THR A 117 20.67 -16.18 -25.80
CA THR A 117 22.03 -15.71 -26.15
C THR A 117 22.71 -16.51 -27.26
N GLU A 118 22.26 -17.73 -27.55
CA GLU A 118 22.71 -18.56 -28.68
C GLU A 118 21.93 -18.26 -29.98
N GLY A 119 20.97 -17.32 -29.93
CA GLY A 119 20.14 -16.95 -31.06
C GLY A 119 18.99 -17.91 -31.37
N ARG A 120 18.72 -18.90 -30.50
CA ARG A 120 17.57 -19.80 -30.60
C ARG A 120 16.31 -19.11 -30.08
N ALA A 121 15.20 -19.22 -30.82
CA ALA A 121 13.93 -18.61 -30.40
C ALA A 121 13.38 -19.35 -29.17
N ALA A 122 13.02 -18.61 -28.13
CA ALA A 122 12.28 -19.14 -26.99
C ALA A 122 10.78 -19.25 -27.29
N GLY A 123 10.26 -18.31 -28.09
CA GLY A 123 8.86 -18.30 -28.51
C GLY A 123 8.39 -16.88 -28.82
N THR A 124 7.14 -16.80 -29.26
CA THR A 124 6.37 -15.56 -29.39
C THR A 124 5.26 -15.60 -28.35
N ALA A 125 5.06 -14.51 -27.62
CA ALA A 125 3.98 -14.42 -26.65
C ALA A 125 2.62 -14.39 -27.36
N SER A 126 1.55 -14.87 -26.71
CA SER A 126 0.20 -14.62 -27.20
C SER A 126 -0.05 -13.11 -27.29
N PRO A 127 -0.77 -12.61 -28.31
CA PRO A 127 -1.09 -11.19 -28.39
C PRO A 127 -1.76 -10.66 -27.12
N ALA A 128 -1.27 -9.53 -26.62
CA ALA A 128 -1.88 -8.74 -25.55
C ALA A 128 -2.39 -7.41 -26.11
N VAL A 129 -3.06 -6.63 -25.27
CA VAL A 129 -3.61 -5.33 -25.65
C VAL A 129 -3.13 -4.23 -24.72
N PHE A 130 -3.19 -3.00 -25.18
CA PHE A 130 -3.31 -1.82 -24.33
C PHE A 130 -4.17 -0.80 -25.07
N GLU A 131 -4.87 0.05 -24.34
CA GLU A 131 -5.72 1.07 -24.93
C GLU A 131 -5.33 2.45 -24.39
N THR A 132 -5.05 3.39 -25.29
CA THR A 132 -4.70 4.74 -24.88
C THR A 132 -5.90 5.49 -24.30
N GLY A 133 -5.63 6.39 -23.37
CA GLY A 133 -6.61 7.32 -22.84
C GLY A 133 -6.86 8.49 -23.80
N LEU A 134 -7.15 9.66 -23.26
CA LEU A 134 -7.37 10.88 -24.02
C LEU A 134 -6.06 11.54 -24.49
N MET A 135 -4.91 11.10 -23.96
CA MET A 135 -3.57 11.59 -24.35
C MET A 135 -3.42 13.12 -24.34
N SER A 136 -4.14 13.76 -23.41
CA SER A 136 -4.05 15.19 -23.16
C SER A 136 -4.17 15.46 -21.67
N THR A 137 -3.42 16.44 -21.18
CA THR A 137 -3.46 16.86 -19.79
C THR A 137 -4.19 18.18 -19.56
N ASP A 138 -4.59 18.88 -20.62
CA ASP A 138 -5.19 20.23 -20.55
C ASP A 138 -6.67 20.24 -20.11
N GLY A 139 -7.30 19.07 -20.00
CA GLY A 139 -8.72 18.95 -19.69
C GLY A 139 -9.66 19.35 -20.83
N VAL A 140 -9.15 19.61 -22.04
CA VAL A 140 -9.92 20.05 -23.22
C VAL A 140 -9.68 19.10 -24.40
N GLY A 141 -8.43 18.84 -24.76
CA GLY A 141 -8.05 17.90 -25.79
C GLY A 141 -8.62 16.50 -25.53
N GLY A 142 -9.23 15.89 -26.54
CA GLY A 142 -9.83 14.56 -26.44
C GLY A 142 -11.16 14.48 -25.67
N TRP A 143 -11.60 15.54 -24.98
CA TRP A 143 -12.86 15.53 -24.21
C TRP A 143 -14.11 15.84 -25.03
N ASP A 144 -13.98 16.11 -26.33
CA ASP A 144 -15.09 16.42 -27.26
C ASP A 144 -16.04 17.51 -26.74
N GLY A 145 -15.48 18.50 -26.03
CA GLY A 145 -16.26 19.60 -25.45
C GLY A 145 -16.92 19.29 -24.09
N ALA A 146 -16.63 18.14 -23.47
CA ALA A 146 -17.11 17.83 -22.13
C ALA A 146 -16.68 18.90 -21.11
N ARG A 147 -17.60 19.30 -20.24
CA ARG A 147 -17.40 20.31 -19.20
C ARG A 147 -17.62 19.72 -17.82
N TRP A 148 -17.03 20.34 -16.79
CA TRP A 148 -17.41 20.07 -15.41
C TRP A 148 -18.83 20.56 -15.17
N ILE A 149 -19.74 19.65 -14.86
CA ILE A 149 -21.12 20.01 -14.56
C ILE A 149 -21.50 19.60 -13.13
N GLY A 150 -22.24 20.47 -12.47
CA GLY A 150 -22.85 20.26 -11.15
C GLY A 150 -24.35 20.53 -11.20
N MET A 151 -25.07 20.19 -10.14
CA MET A 151 -26.50 20.50 -10.03
C MET A 151 -26.70 22.01 -9.87
N LYS A 152 -27.51 22.63 -10.72
CA LYS A 152 -27.78 24.06 -10.67
C LYS A 152 -28.46 24.44 -9.36
N GLY A 153 -27.89 25.41 -8.65
CA GLY A 153 -28.43 25.90 -7.37
C GLY A 153 -28.19 24.99 -6.18
N LYS A 154 -27.38 23.92 -6.33
CA LYS A 154 -26.92 23.11 -5.20
C LYS A 154 -25.99 23.93 -4.33
N VAL A 155 -26.41 24.22 -3.10
CA VAL A 155 -25.54 24.82 -2.09
C VAL A 155 -24.59 23.73 -1.57
N PRO A 156 -23.26 23.92 -1.61
CA PRO A 156 -22.32 22.94 -1.08
C PRO A 156 -22.57 22.64 0.40
N GLY A 157 -22.38 21.38 0.78
CA GLY A 157 -22.65 20.90 2.15
C GLY A 157 -24.14 20.79 2.52
N SER A 158 -25.08 21.21 1.66
CA SER A 158 -26.51 20.99 1.93
C SER A 158 -26.88 19.50 1.80
N PRO A 159 -27.87 18.99 2.56
CA PRO A 159 -28.22 17.57 2.57
C PRO A 159 -28.55 17.01 1.18
N GLY A 160 -28.22 15.75 0.94
CA GLY A 160 -28.49 15.08 -0.34
C GLY A 160 -27.29 15.11 -1.29
N ALA A 161 -26.76 13.94 -1.64
CA ALA A 161 -25.80 13.82 -2.73
C ALA A 161 -26.46 14.20 -4.06
N PRO A 162 -25.82 14.98 -4.94
CA PRO A 162 -26.33 15.23 -6.28
C PRO A 162 -26.37 13.94 -7.11
N LEU A 163 -27.54 13.62 -7.66
CA LEU A 163 -27.80 12.60 -8.66
C LEU A 163 -27.96 13.31 -10.00
N LEU A 164 -27.11 12.99 -10.98
CA LEU A 164 -27.11 13.59 -12.30
C LEU A 164 -27.43 12.51 -13.34
N ARG A 165 -28.20 12.83 -14.37
CA ARG A 165 -28.45 11.92 -15.48
C ARG A 165 -28.63 12.64 -16.81
N THR A 166 -28.41 11.92 -17.90
CA THR A 166 -28.85 12.30 -19.24
C THR A 166 -29.30 11.06 -20.01
N ARG A 167 -30.13 11.26 -21.02
CA ARG A 167 -30.54 10.25 -22.00
C ARG A 167 -30.26 10.77 -23.40
N GLU A 168 -29.69 9.89 -24.22
CA GLU A 168 -29.38 10.17 -25.61
C GLU A 168 -29.83 9.02 -26.51
N THR A 169 -30.52 9.34 -27.60
CA THR A 169 -30.88 8.35 -28.63
C THR A 169 -29.68 8.05 -29.50
N LEU A 170 -29.26 6.78 -29.56
CA LEU A 170 -28.06 6.32 -30.26
C LEU A 170 -28.22 6.20 -31.78
N GLY A 171 -29.44 6.27 -32.32
CA GLY A 171 -29.67 6.15 -33.77
C GLY A 171 -29.52 4.71 -34.32
N CYS A 172 -29.57 3.70 -33.45
CA CYS A 172 -29.48 2.27 -33.83
C CYS A 172 -30.64 1.80 -34.73
N GLY A 173 -31.71 2.60 -34.86
CA GLY A 173 -32.83 2.35 -35.78
C GLY A 173 -32.47 2.42 -37.26
N ASP A 174 -31.29 2.93 -37.61
CA ASP A 174 -30.80 3.03 -39.00
C ASP A 174 -29.93 1.84 -39.45
N GLY A 175 -29.92 0.72 -38.69
CA GLY A 175 -29.07 -0.44 -38.96
C GLY A 175 -27.64 -0.35 -38.41
N ARG A 176 -27.35 0.66 -37.58
CA ARG A 176 -26.06 0.84 -36.90
C ARG A 176 -25.98 -0.02 -35.64
N THR A 177 -24.88 -0.75 -35.47
CA THR A 177 -24.62 -1.60 -34.30
C THR A 177 -23.40 -1.07 -33.55
N VAL A 178 -23.47 -1.03 -32.22
CA VAL A 178 -22.33 -0.66 -31.37
C VAL A 178 -21.24 -1.73 -31.49
N GLY A 179 -20.04 -1.33 -31.91
CA GLY A 179 -18.85 -2.18 -31.94
C GLY A 179 -18.10 -2.15 -30.60
N ASP A 180 -17.78 -0.95 -30.11
CA ASP A 180 -17.21 -0.73 -28.78
C ASP A 180 -17.67 0.59 -28.15
N ALA A 181 -17.64 0.64 -26.82
CA ALA A 181 -17.90 1.86 -26.07
C ALA A 181 -16.97 2.04 -24.86
N ARG A 182 -16.52 3.28 -24.64
CA ARG A 182 -15.66 3.67 -23.52
C ARG A 182 -16.24 4.84 -22.76
N LEU A 183 -16.25 4.74 -21.43
CA LEU A 183 -16.55 5.86 -20.54
C LEU A 183 -15.24 6.39 -19.96
N TYR A 184 -14.91 7.64 -20.28
CA TYR A 184 -13.89 8.44 -19.63
C TYR A 184 -14.59 9.34 -18.62
N ILE A 185 -14.24 9.25 -17.34
CA ILE A 185 -14.97 9.97 -16.29
C ILE A 185 -14.06 10.38 -15.13
N SER A 186 -14.34 11.55 -14.58
CA SER A 186 -13.70 12.12 -13.39
C SER A 186 -14.74 12.88 -12.56
N ALA A 187 -14.42 13.12 -11.29
CA ALA A 187 -15.20 13.97 -10.41
C ALA A 187 -14.32 14.99 -9.66
N LEU A 188 -14.91 16.14 -9.34
CA LEU A 188 -14.50 16.99 -8.24
C LEU A 188 -15.32 16.53 -7.02
N GLY A 189 -14.72 15.65 -6.22
CA GLY A 189 -15.42 14.79 -5.27
C GLY A 189 -15.13 13.33 -5.59
N VAL A 190 -16.10 12.47 -5.36
CA VAL A 190 -16.08 11.05 -5.78
C VAL A 190 -17.38 10.72 -6.51
N TYR A 191 -17.41 9.61 -7.24
CA TYR A 191 -18.60 9.23 -8.01
C TYR A 191 -19.01 7.77 -7.92
N GLU A 192 -20.31 7.52 -8.15
CA GLU A 192 -20.82 6.25 -8.65
C GLU A 192 -21.41 6.45 -10.04
N ALA A 193 -20.89 5.72 -11.04
CA ALA A 193 -21.37 5.82 -12.42
C ALA A 193 -22.25 4.63 -12.80
N HIS A 194 -23.28 4.91 -13.59
CA HIS A 194 -24.21 3.92 -14.13
C HIS A 194 -24.42 4.15 -15.62
N VAL A 195 -24.60 3.05 -16.35
CA VAL A 195 -24.97 3.04 -17.77
C VAL A 195 -26.17 2.10 -17.91
N ASN A 196 -27.28 2.62 -18.43
CA ASN A 196 -28.51 1.87 -18.68
C ASN A 196 -29.03 1.06 -17.47
N GLY A 197 -28.98 1.65 -16.27
CA GLY A 197 -29.42 1.02 -15.04
C GLY A 197 -28.33 0.25 -14.28
N GLU A 198 -27.26 -0.14 -14.98
CA GLU A 198 -26.19 -0.97 -14.42
C GLU A 198 -25.04 -0.12 -13.90
N ARG A 199 -24.51 -0.47 -12.72
CA ARG A 199 -23.34 0.20 -12.14
C ARG A 199 -22.07 -0.17 -12.90
N VAL A 200 -21.23 0.81 -13.18
CA VAL A 200 -19.94 0.61 -13.85
C VAL A 200 -19.01 -0.21 -12.96
N THR A 201 -18.34 -1.19 -13.55
CA THR A 201 -17.47 -2.18 -12.88
C THR A 201 -16.11 -2.27 -13.58
N VAL A 202 -15.10 -2.73 -12.85
CA VAL A 202 -13.75 -3.03 -13.37
C VAL A 202 -13.46 -4.53 -13.32
N ARG A 203 -12.50 -4.99 -14.12
CA ARG A 203 -12.05 -6.38 -14.09
C ARG A 203 -11.16 -6.64 -12.87
N GLN A 204 -11.34 -7.80 -12.25
CA GLN A 204 -10.45 -8.33 -11.22
C GLN A 204 -10.48 -9.85 -11.25
N ASP A 205 -9.31 -10.48 -11.39
CA ASP A 205 -9.17 -11.94 -11.39
C ASP A 205 -10.09 -12.68 -12.39
N GLY A 206 -10.38 -12.05 -13.53
CA GLY A 206 -11.29 -12.56 -14.57
C GLY A 206 -12.76 -12.15 -14.39
N GLU A 207 -13.15 -11.75 -13.18
CA GLU A 207 -14.49 -11.31 -12.80
C GLU A 207 -14.64 -9.77 -12.87
N ARG A 208 -15.83 -9.27 -12.55
CA ARG A 208 -16.13 -7.83 -12.41
C ARG A 208 -16.34 -7.46 -10.94
N THR A 209 -15.79 -6.33 -10.51
CA THR A 209 -15.96 -5.78 -9.16
C THR A 209 -16.25 -4.28 -9.21
N LEU A 210 -16.70 -3.74 -8.07
CA LEU A 210 -16.95 -2.33 -7.87
C LEU A 210 -15.72 -1.64 -7.28
N GLU A 211 -15.52 -0.39 -7.68
CA GLU A 211 -14.54 0.51 -7.09
C GLU A 211 -15.15 1.27 -5.93
N LEU A 212 -14.28 1.66 -4.99
CA LEU A 212 -14.63 2.48 -3.84
C LEU A 212 -14.00 3.87 -4.01
N LEU A 213 -14.83 4.91 -3.96
CA LEU A 213 -14.40 6.33 -3.99
C LEU A 213 -13.57 6.75 -5.23
N PRO A 214 -13.91 6.35 -6.48
CA PRO A 214 -13.24 6.91 -7.65
C PRO A 214 -13.57 8.41 -7.81
N PRO A 215 -12.65 9.25 -8.33
CA PRO A 215 -11.37 8.89 -8.95
C PRO A 215 -10.18 8.81 -7.97
N GLY A 216 -10.44 8.79 -6.65
CA GLY A 216 -9.40 8.77 -5.62
C GLY A 216 -8.97 10.15 -5.16
N TRP A 217 -7.75 10.21 -4.61
CA TRP A 217 -7.21 11.43 -4.00
C TRP A 217 -5.91 11.86 -4.66
N THR A 218 -5.91 13.09 -5.16
CA THR A 218 -4.75 13.79 -5.72
C THR A 218 -4.67 15.20 -5.13
N ASN A 219 -3.61 15.93 -5.46
CA ASN A 219 -3.56 17.36 -5.18
C ASN A 219 -4.35 18.13 -6.25
N TYR A 220 -5.62 18.41 -5.99
CA TYR A 220 -6.53 19.08 -6.94
C TYR A 220 -6.04 20.44 -7.45
N ASP A 221 -5.11 21.12 -6.74
CA ASP A 221 -4.48 22.36 -7.22
C ASP A 221 -3.56 22.12 -8.45
N ALA A 222 -3.01 20.90 -8.59
CA ALA A 222 -2.09 20.50 -9.66
C ALA A 222 -2.65 19.45 -10.61
N ARG A 223 -3.45 18.51 -10.10
CA ARG A 223 -3.84 17.30 -10.82
C ARG A 223 -5.22 16.81 -10.38
N VAL A 224 -5.98 16.32 -11.35
CA VAL A 224 -7.15 15.47 -11.14
C VAL A 224 -7.00 14.26 -12.07
N ASP A 225 -7.35 13.07 -11.59
CA ASP A 225 -7.30 11.86 -12.41
C ASP A 225 -8.67 11.51 -13.00
N TYR A 226 -8.69 11.00 -14.23
CA TYR A 226 -9.86 10.35 -14.82
C TYR A 226 -9.61 8.84 -14.98
N LEU A 227 -10.70 8.07 -14.95
CA LEU A 227 -10.69 6.64 -15.21
C LEU A 227 -11.34 6.32 -16.55
N THR A 228 -10.94 5.18 -17.13
CA THR A 228 -11.46 4.66 -18.40
C THR A 228 -12.11 3.30 -18.18
N TYR A 229 -13.35 3.15 -18.63
CA TYR A 229 -14.12 1.92 -18.49
C TYR A 229 -14.58 1.37 -19.84
N ASP A 230 -14.49 0.05 -20.00
CA ASP A 230 -15.19 -0.66 -21.06
C ASP A 230 -16.66 -0.90 -20.67
N VAL A 231 -17.54 -0.12 -21.28
CA VAL A 231 -18.99 -0.16 -21.07
C VAL A 231 -19.73 -0.77 -22.27
N THR A 232 -19.01 -1.37 -23.22
CA THR A 232 -19.58 -1.91 -24.47
C THR A 232 -20.78 -2.81 -24.21
N VAL A 233 -20.66 -3.73 -23.25
CA VAL A 233 -21.73 -4.69 -22.90
C VAL A 233 -22.96 -4.04 -22.28
N LEU A 234 -22.84 -2.82 -21.74
CA LEU A 234 -23.95 -2.09 -21.13
C LEU A 234 -24.79 -1.33 -22.17
N LEU A 235 -24.33 -1.27 -23.43
CA LEU A 235 -25.00 -0.58 -24.54
C LEU A 235 -25.66 -1.53 -25.56
N ALA A 236 -25.55 -2.85 -25.36
CA ALA A 236 -25.81 -3.84 -26.42
C ALA A 236 -27.27 -3.89 -26.92
N ASP A 237 -28.26 -3.49 -26.11
CA ASP A 237 -29.68 -3.84 -26.36
C ASP A 237 -30.66 -2.64 -26.44
N GLY A 238 -30.19 -1.42 -26.74
CA GLY A 238 -31.07 -0.23 -26.72
C GLY A 238 -30.87 0.77 -27.87
N PRO A 239 -31.94 1.40 -28.39
CA PRO A 239 -31.83 2.55 -29.28
C PRO A 239 -31.40 3.83 -28.54
N GLU A 240 -31.27 3.77 -27.22
CA GLU A 240 -30.93 4.88 -26.34
C GLU A 240 -29.85 4.45 -25.33
N VAL A 241 -29.10 5.44 -24.84
CA VAL A 241 -28.21 5.29 -23.69
C VAL A 241 -28.62 6.26 -22.59
N THR A 242 -28.64 5.78 -21.36
CA THR A 242 -28.75 6.60 -20.15
C THR A 242 -27.43 6.56 -19.42
N LEU A 243 -26.86 7.74 -19.16
CA LEU A 243 -25.73 7.92 -18.25
C LEU A 243 -26.27 8.53 -16.96
N ALA A 244 -25.88 7.97 -15.83
CA ALA A 244 -26.26 8.47 -14.52
C ALA A 244 -25.08 8.43 -13.54
N VAL A 245 -24.99 9.44 -12.68
CA VAL A 245 -23.88 9.64 -11.76
C VAL A 245 -24.40 10.10 -10.40
N VAL A 246 -23.94 9.47 -9.32
CA VAL A 246 -24.04 10.01 -7.95
C VAL A 246 -22.72 10.72 -7.65
N LEU A 247 -22.78 11.95 -7.14
CA LEU A 247 -21.60 12.70 -6.68
C LEU A 247 -21.52 12.73 -5.15
N GLY A 248 -20.41 12.25 -4.59
CA GLY A 248 -20.08 12.38 -3.17
C GLY A 248 -19.00 13.42 -2.89
N ASN A 249 -18.89 13.84 -1.63
CA ASN A 249 -17.96 14.86 -1.17
C ASN A 249 -16.49 14.42 -1.33
N GLY A 250 -16.17 13.18 -0.96
CA GLY A 250 -14.81 12.62 -1.04
C GLY A 250 -13.77 13.52 -0.35
N TRP A 251 -12.53 13.50 -0.84
CA TRP A 251 -11.47 14.40 -0.34
C TRP A 251 -11.60 15.84 -0.84
N TYR A 252 -12.43 16.09 -1.86
CA TYR A 252 -12.60 17.42 -2.43
C TYR A 252 -13.44 18.34 -1.53
N ASN A 253 -14.43 17.76 -0.84
CA ASN A 253 -15.34 18.52 0.02
C ASN A 253 -15.57 17.88 1.40
N GLY A 254 -14.99 16.72 1.67
CA GLY A 254 -15.01 16.11 3.00
C GLY A 254 -14.00 16.75 3.96
N ARG A 255 -14.23 16.57 5.26
CA ARG A 255 -13.26 16.99 6.27
C ARG A 255 -12.04 16.09 6.19
N VAL A 256 -10.85 16.66 6.03
CA VAL A 256 -9.59 15.90 5.94
C VAL A 256 -8.58 16.55 6.87
N SER A 257 -8.27 15.92 8.01
CA SER A 257 -7.39 16.38 9.08
C SER A 257 -7.73 17.74 9.72
N GLU A 258 -7.11 18.02 10.87
CA GLU A 258 -7.18 19.31 11.54
C GLU A 258 -6.34 20.35 10.79
N GLY A 259 -6.84 21.58 10.67
CA GLY A 259 -6.13 22.66 9.99
C GLY A 259 -6.22 22.64 8.46
N SER A 260 -6.96 21.70 7.86
CA SER A 260 -7.24 21.72 6.42
C SER A 260 -8.03 22.95 6.01
N THR A 261 -7.49 23.68 5.03
CA THR A 261 -8.11 24.83 4.38
C THR A 261 -8.76 24.45 3.05
N TYR A 262 -8.59 23.20 2.59
CA TYR A 262 -9.27 22.70 1.39
C TYR A 262 -10.77 22.50 1.66
N HIS A 263 -11.07 21.92 2.82
CA HIS A 263 -12.41 21.88 3.39
C HIS A 263 -12.76 23.27 3.95
N THR A 264 -13.88 23.85 3.53
CA THR A 264 -14.33 25.17 4.02
C THR A 264 -15.78 25.09 4.47
N GLN A 265 -16.20 25.98 5.37
CA GLN A 265 -17.60 26.04 5.84
C GLN A 265 -18.59 26.30 4.71
N SER A 266 -18.17 27.01 3.66
CA SER A 266 -18.97 27.24 2.44
C SER A 266 -18.98 26.06 1.47
N GLY A 267 -18.11 25.05 1.69
CA GLY A 267 -17.88 23.91 0.81
C GLY A 267 -17.33 24.27 -0.58
N ASN A 268 -16.99 23.23 -1.35
CA ASN A 268 -16.63 23.31 -2.76
C ASN A 268 -17.77 22.71 -3.61
N ALA A 269 -18.05 23.30 -4.77
CA ALA A 269 -19.06 22.78 -5.69
C ALA A 269 -18.61 21.45 -6.29
N LEU A 270 -19.40 20.39 -6.09
CA LEU A 270 -19.16 19.07 -6.69
C LEU A 270 -19.44 19.12 -8.19
N ALA A 271 -18.64 18.39 -8.97
CA ALA A 271 -18.82 18.32 -10.41
C ALA A 271 -18.41 16.95 -10.97
N VAL A 272 -19.03 16.57 -12.08
CA VAL A 272 -18.59 15.45 -12.92
C VAL A 272 -18.14 15.97 -14.28
N LYS A 273 -17.12 15.34 -14.84
CA LYS A 273 -16.74 15.50 -16.24
C LYS A 273 -16.63 14.13 -16.86
N ALA A 274 -17.41 13.88 -17.92
CA ALA A 274 -17.47 12.58 -18.56
C ALA A 274 -17.62 12.69 -20.08
N LYS A 275 -17.03 11.70 -20.77
CA LYS A 275 -17.17 11.42 -22.19
C LYS A 275 -17.43 9.93 -22.37
N LEU A 276 -18.60 9.58 -22.89
CA LEU A 276 -18.89 8.25 -23.41
C LEU A 276 -18.63 8.27 -24.92
N LEU A 277 -17.58 7.58 -25.36
CA LEU A 277 -17.25 7.39 -26.77
C LEU A 277 -17.82 6.06 -27.25
N ILE A 278 -18.60 6.09 -28.33
CA ILE A 278 -19.24 4.94 -28.95
C ILE A 278 -18.71 4.82 -30.37
N ARG A 279 -18.23 3.64 -30.74
CA ARG A 279 -17.83 3.30 -32.10
C ARG A 279 -18.79 2.28 -32.67
N TYR A 280 -19.30 2.53 -33.86
CA TYR A 280 -20.22 1.64 -34.55
C TYR A 280 -19.45 0.71 -35.49
N THR A 281 -20.06 -0.42 -35.84
CA THR A 281 -19.50 -1.42 -36.75
C THR A 281 -19.28 -0.91 -38.18
N ASP A 282 -19.94 0.19 -38.57
CA ASP A 282 -19.74 0.88 -39.85
C ASP A 282 -18.54 1.86 -39.85
N GLY A 283 -17.83 1.98 -38.73
CA GLY A 283 -16.68 2.86 -38.55
C GLY A 283 -17.01 4.28 -38.10
N THR A 284 -18.29 4.65 -37.99
CA THR A 284 -18.70 5.96 -37.45
C THR A 284 -18.56 5.99 -35.92
N THR A 285 -18.48 7.20 -35.35
CA THR A 285 -18.37 7.39 -33.90
C THR A 285 -19.37 8.41 -33.39
N ARG A 286 -19.79 8.26 -32.14
CA ARG A 286 -20.61 9.24 -31.41
C ARG A 286 -20.06 9.43 -30.00
N SER A 287 -20.09 10.66 -29.51
CA SER A 287 -19.77 10.98 -28.12
C SER A 287 -20.99 11.53 -27.40
N VAL A 288 -21.22 11.05 -26.18
CA VAL A 288 -22.15 11.66 -25.20
C VAL A 288 -21.28 12.28 -24.11
N VAL A 289 -21.39 13.58 -23.91
CA VAL A 289 -20.50 14.34 -23.03
C VAL A 289 -21.28 15.10 -21.95
N THR A 290 -20.62 15.41 -20.85
CA THR A 290 -21.14 16.33 -19.84
C THR A 290 -21.19 17.76 -20.39
N GLY A 291 -22.36 18.40 -20.35
CA GLY A 291 -22.53 19.76 -20.84
C GLY A 291 -23.88 20.36 -20.46
N THR A 292 -23.98 21.69 -20.49
CA THR A 292 -25.18 22.43 -20.05
C THR A 292 -26.30 22.46 -21.08
N SER A 293 -26.03 22.06 -22.33
CA SER A 293 -26.99 22.05 -23.45
C SER A 293 -27.42 20.65 -23.88
N GLY A 294 -26.91 19.59 -23.24
CA GLY A 294 -27.05 18.19 -23.66
C GLY A 294 -28.03 17.37 -22.81
N GLY A 295 -29.16 17.98 -22.40
CA GLY A 295 -30.24 17.26 -21.71
C GLY A 295 -29.94 16.77 -20.29
N TRP A 296 -28.77 17.09 -19.72
CA TRP A 296 -28.42 16.70 -18.35
C TRP A 296 -29.36 17.33 -17.33
N LYS A 297 -29.85 16.50 -16.42
CA LYS A 297 -30.72 16.85 -15.29
C LYS A 297 -30.12 16.38 -13.98
N ALA A 298 -30.47 17.07 -12.90
CA ALA A 298 -29.96 16.77 -11.57
C ALA A 298 -30.99 16.94 -10.45
N THR A 299 -30.85 16.14 -9.40
CA THR A 299 -31.61 16.27 -8.15
C THR A 299 -30.74 15.90 -6.96
N ASP A 300 -31.04 16.43 -5.78
CA ASP A 300 -30.45 16.02 -4.50
C ASP A 300 -31.50 15.43 -3.55
N THR A 301 -32.68 15.07 -4.08
CA THR A 301 -33.80 14.50 -3.31
C THR A 301 -33.65 13.01 -3.02
N GLY A 302 -32.66 12.36 -3.63
CA GLY A 302 -32.38 10.92 -3.55
C GLY A 302 -31.96 10.40 -2.17
N PRO A 303 -31.59 9.13 -2.08
CA PRO A 303 -31.46 8.42 -0.81
C PRO A 303 -30.17 8.73 -0.04
N PHE A 304 -29.09 9.12 -0.70
CA PHE A 304 -27.84 9.55 -0.05
C PHE A 304 -28.03 10.91 0.62
N ARG A 305 -28.25 10.95 1.93
CA ARG A 305 -28.61 12.19 2.65
C ARG A 305 -27.40 12.94 3.21
N ALA A 306 -26.35 12.21 3.55
CA ALA A 306 -25.07 12.75 3.97
C ALA A 306 -23.96 11.73 3.68
N ASP A 307 -22.78 12.22 3.38
CA ASP A 307 -21.57 11.42 3.18
C ASP A 307 -20.33 12.25 3.58
N ASP A 308 -19.44 11.62 4.32
CA ASP A 308 -18.12 12.16 4.68
C ASP A 308 -17.17 10.98 4.97
N LEU A 309 -15.89 11.16 4.69
CA LEU A 309 -14.88 10.11 4.86
C LEU A 309 -14.70 9.71 6.33
N TYR A 310 -14.81 10.65 7.26
CA TYR A 310 -14.62 10.42 8.69
C TYR A 310 -15.93 10.12 9.41
N ASP A 311 -16.99 10.85 9.07
CA ASP A 311 -18.23 10.75 9.82
C ASP A 311 -19.13 9.59 9.34
N GLY A 312 -18.99 9.18 8.08
CA GLY A 312 -19.71 8.06 7.47
C GLY A 312 -20.83 8.50 6.52
N GLN A 313 -21.80 7.62 6.29
CA GLN A 313 -22.87 7.81 5.31
C GLN A 313 -24.26 7.69 5.96
N THR A 314 -25.19 8.57 5.59
CA THR A 314 -26.61 8.44 5.91
C THR A 314 -27.40 8.16 4.63
N TYR A 315 -28.11 7.03 4.60
CA TYR A 315 -28.95 6.61 3.49
C TYR A 315 -30.41 6.46 3.93
N ASP A 316 -31.34 7.14 3.25
CA ASP A 316 -32.79 7.05 3.50
C ASP A 316 -33.47 6.32 2.35
N ALA A 317 -33.78 5.03 2.55
CA ALA A 317 -34.33 4.16 1.51
C ALA A 317 -35.73 4.59 1.07
N ARG A 318 -36.45 5.38 1.87
CA ARG A 318 -37.77 5.96 1.50
C ARG A 318 -37.65 7.00 0.39
N ARG A 319 -36.43 7.47 0.10
CA ARG A 319 -36.10 8.45 -0.94
C ARG A 319 -35.43 7.84 -2.16
N GLU A 320 -35.40 6.51 -2.26
CA GLU A 320 -35.00 5.84 -3.49
C GLU A 320 -35.87 6.30 -4.66
N LEU A 321 -35.26 6.43 -5.84
CA LEU A 321 -35.93 6.85 -7.07
C LEU A 321 -35.90 5.68 -8.06
N PRO A 322 -36.81 4.69 -7.97
CA PRO A 322 -36.73 3.49 -8.79
C PRO A 322 -36.59 3.80 -10.29
N GLY A 323 -35.60 3.17 -10.94
CA GLY A 323 -35.35 3.31 -12.37
C GLY A 323 -34.63 4.59 -12.81
N TRP A 324 -34.23 5.49 -11.92
CA TRP A 324 -33.60 6.77 -12.30
C TRP A 324 -32.31 6.63 -13.13
N THR A 325 -31.57 5.54 -12.92
CA THR A 325 -30.34 5.21 -13.68
C THR A 325 -30.61 4.53 -15.02
N ALA A 326 -31.85 4.09 -15.28
CA ALA A 326 -32.24 3.35 -16.46
C ALA A 326 -32.97 4.24 -17.49
N PRO A 327 -33.09 3.78 -18.75
CA PRO A 327 -34.00 4.40 -19.71
C PRO A 327 -35.46 4.42 -19.21
N GLY A 328 -36.29 5.28 -19.76
CA GLY A 328 -37.72 5.38 -19.41
C GLY A 328 -38.09 6.24 -18.19
N PHE A 329 -37.16 6.57 -17.28
CA PHE A 329 -37.47 7.44 -16.13
C PHE A 329 -37.76 8.90 -16.53
N ASP A 330 -38.79 9.50 -15.93
CA ASP A 330 -39.21 10.89 -16.11
C ASP A 330 -38.46 11.82 -15.14
N ASP A 331 -37.56 12.64 -15.68
CA ASP A 331 -36.77 13.64 -14.96
C ASP A 331 -37.20 15.08 -15.27
N THR A 332 -38.40 15.29 -15.80
CA THR A 332 -38.91 16.64 -16.13
C THR A 332 -38.99 17.57 -14.92
N ALA A 333 -39.17 17.00 -13.72
CA ALA A 333 -39.18 17.74 -12.45
C ALA A 333 -37.78 17.99 -11.86
N TRP A 334 -36.72 17.45 -12.45
CA TRP A 334 -35.35 17.63 -11.97
C TRP A 334 -34.80 18.99 -12.40
N SER A 335 -33.86 19.51 -11.61
CA SER A 335 -33.17 20.76 -11.92
C SER A 335 -32.26 20.59 -13.13
N ASP A 336 -31.96 21.70 -13.82
CA ASP A 336 -30.89 21.72 -14.81
C ASP A 336 -29.52 21.56 -14.14
N VAL A 337 -28.49 21.34 -14.94
CA VAL A 337 -27.09 21.40 -14.52
C VAL A 337 -26.47 22.76 -14.83
N GLU A 338 -25.38 23.09 -14.16
CA GLU A 338 -24.56 24.28 -14.45
C GLU A 338 -23.09 23.94 -14.62
N HIS A 339 -22.36 24.80 -15.32
CA HIS A 339 -20.90 24.66 -15.48
C HIS A 339 -20.20 25.06 -14.19
N ILE A 340 -19.33 24.18 -13.68
CA ILE A 340 -18.45 24.48 -12.55
C ILE A 340 -17.09 24.89 -13.09
N ALA A 341 -16.77 26.18 -13.02
CA ALA A 341 -15.53 26.74 -13.56
C ALA A 341 -14.33 26.47 -12.64
N PHE A 342 -13.99 25.19 -12.47
CA PHE A 342 -12.88 24.74 -11.63
C PHE A 342 -11.52 25.22 -12.16
N GLU A 343 -11.39 25.25 -13.48
CA GLU A 343 -10.19 25.71 -14.18
C GLU A 343 -9.91 27.20 -13.94
N ASP A 344 -10.93 28.02 -13.64
CA ASP A 344 -10.72 29.43 -13.29
C ASP A 344 -9.99 29.57 -11.94
N ARG A 345 -10.24 28.64 -11.01
CA ARG A 345 -9.58 28.59 -9.70
C ARG A 345 -8.19 27.96 -9.79
N TYR A 346 -8.00 26.97 -10.66
CA TYR A 346 -6.76 26.24 -10.84
C TYR A 346 -6.36 26.13 -12.32
N PRO A 347 -5.88 27.23 -12.94
CA PRO A 347 -5.62 27.26 -14.39
C PRO A 347 -4.47 26.35 -14.84
N GLY A 348 -3.61 25.91 -13.91
CA GLY A 348 -2.51 24.99 -14.17
C GLY A 348 -2.85 23.51 -13.88
N VAL A 349 -4.09 23.21 -13.52
CA VAL A 349 -4.50 21.84 -13.18
C VAL A 349 -4.38 20.92 -14.39
N ARG A 350 -3.86 19.72 -14.17
CA ARG A 350 -3.71 18.69 -15.20
C ARG A 350 -4.73 17.58 -15.00
N LEU A 351 -5.48 17.24 -16.04
CA LEU A 351 -6.40 16.10 -16.03
C LEU A 351 -5.73 14.89 -16.68
N ARG A 352 -5.43 13.82 -15.92
CA ARG A 352 -4.60 12.68 -16.39
C ARG A 352 -5.31 11.35 -16.22
N ALA A 353 -4.99 10.36 -17.06
CA ALA A 353 -5.46 9.00 -16.78
C ALA A 353 -4.83 8.48 -15.49
N TYR A 354 -5.64 7.86 -14.63
CA TYR A 354 -5.13 7.19 -13.44
C TYR A 354 -4.18 6.03 -13.84
N PRO A 355 -2.91 6.03 -13.41
CA PRO A 355 -1.89 5.13 -13.94
C PRO A 355 -1.80 3.78 -13.23
N GLY A 356 -2.61 3.53 -12.20
CA GLY A 356 -2.49 2.34 -11.34
C GLY A 356 -3.74 1.47 -11.26
N GLU A 357 -3.75 0.58 -10.27
CA GLU A 357 -4.94 -0.15 -9.84
C GLU A 357 -5.75 0.72 -8.86
N SER A 358 -7.02 0.93 -9.18
CA SER A 358 -7.98 1.66 -8.35
C SER A 358 -8.28 0.93 -7.05
N ALA A 359 -8.73 1.66 -6.03
CA ALA A 359 -9.25 1.04 -4.82
C ALA A 359 -10.58 0.33 -5.16
N ARG A 360 -10.61 -1.00 -4.98
CA ARG A 360 -11.76 -1.83 -5.35
C ARG A 360 -11.99 -2.96 -4.36
N PHE A 361 -13.20 -3.50 -4.36
CA PHE A 361 -13.57 -4.59 -3.45
C PHE A 361 -12.94 -5.91 -3.88
N VAL A 362 -12.43 -6.65 -2.90
CA VAL A 362 -11.75 -7.93 -3.09
C VAL A 362 -12.43 -9.02 -2.27
N ASP A 363 -13.38 -9.71 -2.88
CA ASP A 363 -14.30 -10.64 -2.21
C ASP A 363 -13.60 -11.73 -1.36
N ARG A 364 -12.44 -12.24 -1.82
CA ARG A 364 -11.66 -13.25 -1.06
C ARG A 364 -11.14 -12.74 0.29
N TRP A 365 -11.15 -11.44 0.52
CA TRP A 365 -10.71 -10.82 1.76
C TRP A 365 -11.86 -10.36 2.66
N ASP A 366 -13.09 -10.36 2.17
CA ASP A 366 -14.27 -9.98 2.93
C ASP A 366 -14.40 -10.77 4.25
N ARG A 367 -14.94 -10.10 5.26
CA ARG A 367 -15.07 -10.66 6.61
C ARG A 367 -16.52 -10.89 6.99
N ARG A 368 -16.78 -12.05 7.58
CA ARG A 368 -18.06 -12.38 8.22
C ARG A 368 -17.89 -12.42 9.74
N PRO A 369 -18.95 -12.12 10.50
CA PRO A 369 -18.90 -12.16 11.96
C PRO A 369 -18.38 -13.50 12.49
N GLN A 370 -17.42 -13.44 13.41
CA GLN A 370 -16.95 -14.55 14.24
C GLN A 370 -17.74 -14.68 15.54
N SER A 371 -18.32 -13.58 16.02
CA SER A 371 -19.26 -13.57 17.13
C SER A 371 -20.26 -12.42 17.00
N VAL A 372 -21.40 -12.56 17.69
CA VAL A 372 -22.42 -11.53 17.84
C VAL A 372 -22.88 -11.49 19.29
N THR A 373 -22.67 -10.36 19.97
CA THR A 373 -23.02 -10.16 21.38
C THR A 373 -24.20 -9.20 21.48
N VAL A 374 -25.28 -9.61 22.14
CA VAL A 374 -26.46 -8.74 22.36
C VAL A 374 -26.39 -8.14 23.77
N ILE A 375 -26.45 -6.81 23.83
CA ILE A 375 -26.32 -5.99 25.03
C ILE A 375 -27.67 -5.33 25.33
N THR A 376 -28.15 -5.48 26.56
CA THR A 376 -29.45 -4.96 27.03
C THR A 376 -29.32 -3.82 28.06
N GLY A 377 -28.11 -3.52 28.52
CA GLY A 377 -27.86 -2.46 29.50
C GLY A 377 -26.41 -2.40 29.96
N VAL A 378 -26.17 -1.63 31.02
CA VAL A 378 -24.86 -1.48 31.69
C VAL A 378 -25.07 -1.61 33.19
N THR A 379 -24.15 -2.29 33.88
CA THR A 379 -24.18 -2.52 35.33
C THR A 379 -22.85 -2.20 35.99
N GLY A 380 -22.84 -2.04 37.32
CA GLY A 380 -21.62 -1.93 38.12
C GLY A 380 -20.88 -0.59 38.00
N GLN A 381 -21.54 0.49 37.55
CA GLN A 381 -20.91 1.80 37.40
C GLN A 381 -20.29 2.29 38.73
N ASP A 382 -21.07 2.27 39.81
CA ASP A 382 -20.68 2.77 41.14
C ASP A 382 -19.47 2.02 41.75
N GLY A 383 -19.20 0.79 41.29
CA GLY A 383 -18.12 -0.06 41.80
C GLY A 383 -16.91 -0.20 40.86
N SER A 384 -16.97 0.38 39.66
CA SER A 384 -15.89 0.28 38.67
C SER A 384 -14.81 1.36 38.88
N PRO A 385 -13.52 1.06 38.66
CA PRO A 385 -12.41 2.00 38.93
C PRO A 385 -12.55 3.39 38.31
N HIS A 386 -13.26 3.47 37.17
CA HIS A 386 -13.48 4.71 36.41
C HIS A 386 -14.96 5.03 36.15
N GLY A 387 -15.88 4.43 36.91
CA GLY A 387 -17.32 4.75 36.84
C GLY A 387 -18.06 4.31 35.57
N ARG A 388 -17.42 3.53 34.69
CA ARG A 388 -17.99 3.15 33.37
C ARG A 388 -18.86 1.90 33.42
N GLY A 389 -18.64 1.01 34.40
CA GLY A 389 -19.34 -0.27 34.52
C GLY A 389 -19.02 -1.26 33.38
N ARG A 390 -19.84 -2.30 33.25
CA ARG A 390 -19.72 -3.38 32.26
C ARG A 390 -21.05 -3.58 31.53
N VAL A 391 -20.99 -3.99 30.26
CA VAL A 391 -22.21 -4.33 29.50
C VAL A 391 -22.94 -5.54 30.09
N VAL A 392 -24.28 -5.49 30.06
CA VAL A 392 -25.15 -6.63 30.42
C VAL A 392 -25.45 -7.41 29.14
N VAL A 393 -24.91 -8.61 29.05
CA VAL A 393 -25.05 -9.50 27.89
C VAL A 393 -26.31 -10.36 28.02
N ASP A 394 -27.10 -10.44 26.95
CA ASP A 394 -28.16 -11.44 26.82
C ASP A 394 -27.57 -12.76 26.27
N PRO A 395 -27.46 -13.82 27.10
CA PRO A 395 -26.86 -15.07 26.67
C PRO A 395 -27.74 -15.85 25.69
N ALA A 396 -29.05 -15.60 25.63
CA ALA A 396 -29.96 -16.33 24.76
C ALA A 396 -29.86 -15.87 23.29
N ARG A 397 -29.44 -14.63 23.06
CA ARG A 397 -29.29 -14.03 21.72
C ARG A 397 -27.84 -13.82 21.29
N THR A 398 -26.89 -14.07 22.18
CA THR A 398 -25.45 -14.00 21.91
C THR A 398 -24.95 -15.28 21.22
N VAL A 399 -24.18 -15.13 20.14
CA VAL A 399 -23.62 -16.23 19.34
C VAL A 399 -22.11 -16.11 19.32
N THR A 400 -21.41 -17.07 19.94
CA THR A 400 -19.94 -17.09 20.03
C THR A 400 -19.27 -18.10 19.10
N ASP A 401 -20.06 -18.97 18.46
CA ASP A 401 -19.56 -19.93 17.47
C ASP A 401 -19.42 -19.23 16.10
N PRO A 402 -18.21 -19.18 15.49
CA PRO A 402 -18.01 -18.46 14.25
C PRO A 402 -18.83 -18.95 13.06
N ALA A 403 -19.06 -20.26 12.94
CA ALA A 403 -19.83 -20.82 11.84
C ALA A 403 -21.30 -20.38 11.91
N LYS A 404 -21.86 -20.28 13.12
CA LYS A 404 -23.22 -19.75 13.36
C LYS A 404 -23.27 -18.24 13.26
N ALA A 405 -22.28 -17.53 13.82
CA ALA A 405 -22.22 -16.07 13.82
C ALA A 405 -22.19 -15.49 12.40
N ALA A 406 -21.49 -16.16 11.47
CA ALA A 406 -21.37 -15.73 10.08
C ALA A 406 -22.71 -15.59 9.33
N THR A 407 -23.76 -16.25 9.81
CA THR A 407 -25.12 -16.21 9.23
C THR A 407 -26.20 -15.86 10.26
N ALA A 408 -25.82 -15.41 11.46
CA ALA A 408 -26.77 -15.13 12.53
C ALA A 408 -27.67 -13.95 12.16
N GLN A 409 -28.97 -14.10 12.45
CA GLN A 409 -29.91 -12.99 12.44
C GLN A 409 -30.17 -12.54 13.87
N VAL A 410 -30.18 -11.23 14.10
CA VAL A 410 -30.40 -10.66 15.42
C VAL A 410 -31.50 -9.62 15.36
N THR A 411 -32.55 -9.83 16.15
CA THR A 411 -33.62 -8.84 16.36
C THR A 411 -33.29 -8.00 17.59
N LEU A 412 -33.23 -6.69 17.37
CA LEU A 412 -33.00 -5.66 18.38
C LEU A 412 -34.30 -4.92 18.63
N ALA A 413 -34.66 -4.77 19.90
CA ALA A 413 -35.64 -3.78 20.34
C ALA A 413 -35.00 -2.39 20.45
N ALA A 414 -35.82 -1.33 20.51
CA ALA A 414 -35.33 0.02 20.75
C ALA A 414 -34.55 0.09 22.07
N GLY A 415 -33.33 0.64 22.02
CA GLY A 415 -32.41 0.74 23.16
C GLY A 415 -31.47 -0.45 23.37
N GLU A 416 -31.65 -1.56 22.65
CA GLU A 416 -30.70 -2.69 22.65
C GLU A 416 -29.55 -2.44 21.65
N THR A 417 -28.42 -3.11 21.88
CA THR A 417 -27.24 -3.05 20.99
C THR A 417 -26.77 -4.47 20.63
N ALA A 418 -26.42 -4.72 19.37
CA ALA A 418 -25.64 -5.90 18.99
C ALA A 418 -24.22 -5.49 18.62
N VAL A 419 -23.20 -6.19 19.13
CA VAL A 419 -21.80 -6.02 18.73
C VAL A 419 -21.36 -7.24 17.94
N PHE A 420 -20.94 -7.01 16.69
CA PHE A 420 -20.40 -8.02 15.78
C PHE A 420 -18.87 -7.92 15.77
N ASP A 421 -18.16 -9.02 16.05
CA ASP A 421 -16.71 -9.12 15.86
C ASP A 421 -16.41 -9.80 14.52
N LEU A 422 -15.71 -9.11 13.61
CA LEU A 422 -15.31 -9.67 12.31
C LEU A 422 -14.02 -10.51 12.37
N GLY A 423 -13.37 -10.59 13.54
CA GLY A 423 -12.14 -11.35 13.79
C GLY A 423 -10.87 -10.73 13.19
N GLN A 424 -10.99 -9.62 12.46
CA GLN A 424 -9.91 -8.95 11.74
C GLN A 424 -10.18 -7.45 11.68
N ASN A 425 -9.19 -6.64 12.07
CA ASN A 425 -9.20 -5.21 11.80
C ASN A 425 -8.97 -5.00 10.29
N MET A 426 -10.01 -4.59 9.58
CA MET A 426 -10.06 -4.47 8.12
C MET A 426 -10.42 -3.05 7.71
N VAL A 427 -10.30 -2.75 6.41
CA VAL A 427 -10.67 -1.45 5.83
C VAL A 427 -11.59 -1.65 4.64
N GLY A 428 -12.64 -0.83 4.60
CA GLY A 428 -13.63 -0.82 3.54
C GLY A 428 -14.97 -0.36 4.07
N VAL A 429 -16.04 -1.07 3.71
CA VAL A 429 -17.43 -0.68 4.05
C VAL A 429 -18.23 -1.87 4.55
N PRO A 430 -19.28 -1.66 5.35
CA PRO A 430 -20.20 -2.73 5.67
C PRO A 430 -21.14 -3.01 4.48
N ARG A 431 -21.51 -4.28 4.30
CA ARG A 431 -22.71 -4.70 3.57
C ARG A 431 -23.61 -5.43 4.55
N TYR A 432 -24.86 -5.00 4.68
CA TYR A 432 -25.79 -5.59 5.64
C TYR A 432 -27.20 -5.74 5.07
N GLY A 433 -27.91 -6.70 5.65
CA GLY A 433 -29.34 -6.89 5.46
C GLY A 433 -30.09 -6.48 6.73
N VAL A 434 -31.24 -5.81 6.57
CA VAL A 434 -32.11 -5.39 7.68
C VAL A 434 -33.58 -5.59 7.33
N ARG A 435 -34.43 -5.81 8.34
CA ARG A 435 -35.89 -5.91 8.18
C ARG A 435 -36.58 -5.26 9.37
N GLY A 436 -37.55 -4.40 9.11
CA GLY A 436 -38.27 -3.63 10.13
C GLY A 436 -39.27 -2.65 9.51
N PRO A 437 -39.96 -1.84 10.32
CA PRO A 437 -40.95 -0.90 9.82
C PRO A 437 -40.32 0.25 9.03
N ALA A 438 -41.06 0.79 8.07
CA ALA A 438 -40.65 1.98 7.31
C ALA A 438 -40.35 3.16 8.26
N GLY A 439 -39.24 3.85 8.03
CA GLY A 439 -38.78 4.96 8.87
C GLY A 439 -37.96 4.55 10.09
N ALA A 440 -37.85 3.26 10.41
CA ALA A 440 -36.90 2.79 11.43
C ALA A 440 -35.48 3.20 11.02
N ARG A 441 -34.75 3.82 11.95
CA ARG A 441 -33.35 4.21 11.79
C ARG A 441 -32.46 3.15 12.43
N VAL A 442 -31.49 2.66 11.68
CA VAL A 442 -30.45 1.72 12.15
C VAL A 442 -29.10 2.40 12.05
N GLU A 443 -28.31 2.36 13.11
CA GLU A 443 -26.94 2.90 13.14
C GLU A 443 -25.94 1.76 13.30
N PHE A 444 -24.94 1.74 12.42
CA PHE A 444 -23.78 0.86 12.49
C PHE A 444 -22.57 1.72 12.83
N ARG A 445 -21.99 1.52 14.01
CA ARG A 445 -20.81 2.25 14.47
C ARG A 445 -19.61 1.32 14.48
N PHE A 446 -18.46 1.86 14.13
CA PHE A 446 -17.25 1.07 13.88
C PHE A 446 -16.17 1.36 14.93
N ALA A 447 -15.40 0.33 15.27
CA ALA A 447 -14.22 0.42 16.14
C ALA A 447 -13.18 -0.68 15.82
N GLU A 448 -11.92 -0.39 16.14
CA GLU A 448 -10.81 -1.34 15.99
C GLU A 448 -10.79 -2.38 17.11
N ILE A 449 -11.20 -1.98 18.32
CA ILE A 449 -11.12 -2.77 19.56
C ILE A 449 -12.31 -2.47 20.48
N LEU A 450 -12.55 -3.31 21.49
CA LEU A 450 -13.58 -3.12 22.51
C LEU A 450 -12.99 -2.47 23.76
N ASN A 451 -13.83 -1.77 24.52
CA ASN A 451 -13.47 -1.19 25.82
C ASN A 451 -13.13 -2.28 26.84
N ASP A 452 -12.07 -2.04 27.59
CA ASP A 452 -11.78 -2.67 28.88
C ASP A 452 -12.28 -1.76 30.04
N ASP A 453 -11.82 -2.01 31.26
CA ASP A 453 -12.12 -1.18 32.43
C ASP A 453 -10.97 -0.20 32.79
N SER A 454 -10.00 0.01 31.89
CA SER A 454 -8.82 0.85 32.11
C SER A 454 -9.11 2.36 32.01
N ALA A 455 -8.20 3.20 32.50
CA ALA A 455 -8.39 4.65 32.50
C ALA A 455 -8.61 5.23 31.09
N GLY A 456 -7.96 4.67 30.07
CA GLY A 456 -8.04 5.14 28.69
C GLY A 456 -9.30 4.72 27.93
N ALA A 457 -10.12 3.81 28.47
CA ALA A 457 -11.41 3.42 27.87
C ALA A 457 -12.38 4.61 27.77
N ASP A 458 -13.40 4.52 26.91
CA ASP A 458 -14.38 5.60 26.69
C ASP A 458 -15.83 5.18 26.91
N GLY A 459 -16.04 3.93 27.30
CA GLY A 459 -17.34 3.33 27.56
C GLY A 459 -17.24 2.14 28.51
N PRO A 460 -18.37 1.45 28.77
CA PRO A 460 -18.39 0.26 29.62
C PRO A 460 -17.58 -0.87 29.00
N GLU A 461 -16.97 -1.70 29.84
CA GLU A 461 -16.23 -2.88 29.39
C GLU A 461 -17.11 -3.77 28.50
N GLY A 462 -16.57 -4.18 27.35
CA GLY A 462 -17.25 -4.99 26.32
C GLY A 462 -18.04 -4.20 25.28
N SER A 463 -18.13 -2.86 25.41
CA SER A 463 -18.65 -1.98 24.35
C SER A 463 -17.56 -1.57 23.34
N LEU A 464 -17.91 -0.84 22.27
CA LEU A 464 -16.89 -0.35 21.33
C LEU A 464 -16.00 0.72 21.97
N TYR A 465 -14.68 0.60 21.80
CA TYR A 465 -13.73 1.67 22.11
C TYR A 465 -13.58 2.61 20.90
N ARG A 466 -13.82 3.91 21.08
CA ARG A 466 -13.89 4.87 19.96
C ARG A 466 -13.10 6.15 20.18
N ALA A 467 -12.51 6.37 21.35
CA ALA A 467 -11.81 7.62 21.63
C ALA A 467 -10.57 7.82 20.75
N ASN A 468 -9.94 6.74 20.28
CA ASN A 468 -8.83 6.84 19.32
C ASN A 468 -9.25 7.26 17.90
N LEU A 469 -10.55 7.26 17.60
CA LEU A 469 -11.09 7.82 16.36
C LEU A 469 -11.09 9.36 16.38
N ARG A 470 -10.83 9.95 17.55
CA ARG A 470 -10.85 11.40 17.81
C ARG A 470 -12.19 12.00 17.38
N SER A 471 -12.20 12.88 16.39
CA SER A 471 -13.43 13.52 15.92
C SER A 471 -14.14 12.75 14.79
N ALA A 472 -13.59 11.64 14.29
CA ALA A 472 -14.26 10.83 13.26
C ALA A 472 -15.46 10.08 13.84
N LYS A 473 -16.67 10.38 13.35
CA LYS A 473 -17.88 9.69 13.86
C LYS A 473 -17.99 8.25 13.39
N ALA A 474 -17.36 7.86 12.28
CA ALA A 474 -17.34 6.51 11.71
C ALA A 474 -18.67 5.74 11.91
N THR A 475 -19.75 6.26 11.33
CA THR A 475 -21.10 5.72 11.50
C THR A 475 -21.84 5.62 10.17
N SER A 476 -22.31 4.42 9.84
CA SER A 476 -23.28 4.22 8.77
C SER A 476 -24.69 4.28 9.34
N THR A 477 -25.57 5.07 8.73
CA THR A 477 -26.97 5.23 9.13
C THR A 477 -27.87 4.81 7.98
N TYR A 478 -28.80 3.90 8.24
CA TYR A 478 -29.81 3.46 7.29
C TYR A 478 -31.22 3.72 7.81
N ILE A 479 -32.09 4.31 6.97
CA ILE A 479 -33.51 4.51 7.28
C ILE A 479 -34.34 3.62 6.36
N LEU A 480 -35.08 2.68 6.94
CA LEU A 480 -35.77 1.63 6.21
C LEU A 480 -36.95 2.16 5.39
N LYS A 481 -37.21 1.55 4.23
CA LYS A 481 -38.44 1.75 3.45
C LYS A 481 -39.59 0.83 3.87
N GLY A 482 -39.30 -0.18 4.69
CA GLY A 482 -40.29 -1.11 5.25
C GLY A 482 -40.61 -2.28 4.34
N ASP A 483 -39.62 -2.78 3.59
CA ASP A 483 -39.81 -3.96 2.73
C ASP A 483 -40.02 -5.23 3.59
N PRO A 484 -41.15 -5.95 3.47
CA PRO A 484 -41.42 -7.14 4.27
C PRO A 484 -40.42 -8.27 4.03
N GLU A 485 -39.80 -8.35 2.84
CA GLU A 485 -38.78 -9.36 2.52
C GLU A 485 -37.38 -8.99 3.08
N GLY A 486 -37.22 -7.74 3.53
CA GLY A 486 -35.97 -7.17 4.01
C GLY A 486 -35.22 -6.37 2.95
N GLU A 487 -34.28 -5.55 3.42
CA GLU A 487 -33.55 -4.55 2.64
C GLU A 487 -32.05 -4.85 2.74
N THR A 488 -31.29 -4.61 1.66
CA THR A 488 -29.83 -4.74 1.65
C THR A 488 -29.19 -3.42 1.28
N HIS A 489 -28.15 -3.03 2.00
CA HIS A 489 -27.41 -1.80 1.76
C HIS A 489 -25.90 -2.02 1.87
N GLN A 490 -25.15 -1.20 1.14
CA GLN A 490 -23.70 -1.09 1.22
C GLN A 490 -23.32 0.39 1.03
N ASP A 491 -22.49 0.91 1.93
CA ASP A 491 -21.94 2.26 1.77
C ASP A 491 -20.99 2.34 0.58
N SER A 492 -20.84 3.54 0.02
CA SER A 492 -20.04 3.73 -1.20
C SER A 492 -19.40 5.11 -1.33
N LEU A 493 -19.88 6.10 -0.58
CA LEU A 493 -19.33 7.46 -0.52
C LEU A 493 -18.48 7.71 0.74
N THR A 494 -18.06 6.64 1.42
CA THR A 494 -17.21 6.67 2.61
C THR A 494 -16.44 5.36 2.79
N PHE A 495 -15.54 5.29 3.78
CA PHE A 495 -14.88 4.06 4.20
C PHE A 495 -14.50 4.13 5.69
N TYR A 496 -14.25 2.97 6.29
CA TYR A 496 -13.94 2.81 7.71
C TYR A 496 -12.78 1.82 7.92
N GLY A 497 -11.99 2.01 8.98
CA GLY A 497 -11.07 1.00 9.52
C GLY A 497 -11.64 0.40 10.81
N PHE A 498 -11.89 -0.92 10.82
CA PHE A 498 -12.62 -1.55 11.92
C PHE A 498 -12.48 -3.08 11.98
N ARG A 499 -12.66 -3.62 13.18
CA ARG A 499 -12.91 -5.05 13.45
C ARG A 499 -14.31 -5.27 14.00
N HIS A 500 -14.78 -4.34 14.82
CA HIS A 500 -16.03 -4.46 15.57
C HIS A 500 -17.08 -3.51 15.02
N VAL A 501 -18.33 -3.98 14.95
CA VAL A 501 -19.49 -3.19 14.52
C VAL A 501 -20.56 -3.25 15.59
N SER A 502 -20.96 -2.11 16.16
CA SER A 502 -22.15 -2.05 17.02
C SER A 502 -23.35 -1.59 16.22
N VAL A 503 -24.49 -2.25 16.41
CA VAL A 503 -25.75 -1.95 15.75
C VAL A 503 -26.80 -1.56 16.78
N THR A 504 -27.44 -0.41 16.56
CA THR A 504 -28.61 0.04 17.34
C THR A 504 -29.74 0.42 16.39
N ALA A 505 -30.98 0.38 16.88
CA ALA A 505 -32.16 0.73 16.11
C ALA A 505 -33.14 1.61 16.92
N SER A 506 -33.84 2.51 16.23
CA SER A 506 -34.88 3.36 16.84
C SER A 506 -36.19 2.63 17.12
N GLU A 507 -36.41 1.51 16.45
CA GLU A 507 -37.59 0.64 16.50
C GLU A 507 -37.12 -0.81 16.51
N THR A 508 -38.03 -1.77 16.67
CA THR A 508 -37.69 -3.18 16.53
C THR A 508 -37.24 -3.52 15.11
N VAL A 509 -35.98 -3.94 14.94
CA VAL A 509 -35.37 -4.28 13.64
C VAL A 509 -34.60 -5.59 13.75
N THR A 510 -34.70 -6.44 12.72
CA THR A 510 -33.85 -7.62 12.55
C THR A 510 -32.70 -7.29 11.61
N VAL A 511 -31.45 -7.44 12.08
CA VAL A 511 -30.27 -7.53 11.21
C VAL A 511 -30.24 -8.95 10.64
N THR A 512 -30.37 -9.07 9.32
CA THR A 512 -30.49 -10.38 8.63
C THR A 512 -29.15 -10.89 8.09
N GLY A 513 -28.14 -10.03 8.02
CA GLY A 513 -26.77 -10.39 7.67
C GLY A 513 -25.83 -9.20 7.74
N LEU A 514 -24.54 -9.47 7.95
CA LEU A 514 -23.48 -8.47 7.96
C LEU A 514 -22.22 -9.05 7.33
N THR A 515 -21.55 -8.27 6.49
CA THR A 515 -20.27 -8.60 5.87
C THR A 515 -19.42 -7.33 5.79
N GLY A 516 -18.19 -7.37 6.28
CA GLY A 516 -17.21 -6.33 6.02
C GLY A 516 -16.62 -6.54 4.63
N ARG A 517 -16.87 -5.61 3.71
CA ARG A 517 -16.36 -5.61 2.33
C ARG A 517 -15.00 -4.94 2.31
N VAL A 518 -13.95 -5.68 1.96
CA VAL A 518 -12.57 -5.17 1.98
C VAL A 518 -12.24 -4.50 0.66
N ALA A 519 -11.70 -3.28 0.71
CA ALA A 519 -11.23 -2.55 -0.46
C ALA A 519 -9.76 -2.15 -0.33
N THR A 520 -9.00 -2.20 -1.43
CA THR A 520 -7.60 -1.77 -1.49
C THR A 520 -7.18 -1.51 -2.95
N SER A 521 -6.13 -0.73 -3.14
CA SER A 521 -5.41 -0.57 -4.42
C SER A 521 -4.32 -1.63 -4.59
N ALA A 522 -3.87 -2.30 -3.51
CA ALA A 522 -2.86 -3.36 -3.54
C ALA A 522 -3.50 -4.74 -3.81
N VAL A 523 -4.19 -4.88 -4.94
CA VAL A 523 -5.07 -6.04 -5.22
C VAL A 523 -4.33 -7.33 -5.57
N ARG A 524 -3.05 -7.24 -5.98
CA ARG A 524 -2.25 -8.38 -6.44
C ARG A 524 -1.09 -8.66 -5.47
N GLU A 525 -1.17 -9.78 -4.76
CA GLU A 525 -0.09 -10.22 -3.88
C GLU A 525 1.03 -10.89 -4.67
N THR A 526 2.27 -10.51 -4.40
CA THR A 526 3.49 -10.98 -5.08
C THR A 526 4.44 -11.72 -4.15
N GLY A 527 4.24 -11.63 -2.83
CA GLY A 527 5.17 -12.17 -1.84
C GLY A 527 4.48 -13.00 -0.76
N THR A 528 5.12 -14.09 -0.35
CA THR A 528 4.76 -14.82 0.87
C THR A 528 6.01 -15.17 1.66
N VAL A 529 5.92 -15.15 2.99
CA VAL A 529 6.90 -15.71 3.92
C VAL A 529 6.14 -16.42 5.03
N THR A 530 6.55 -17.65 5.33
CA THR A 530 5.96 -18.53 6.34
C THR A 530 7.07 -19.28 7.07
N THR A 531 6.86 -19.58 8.35
CA THR A 531 7.85 -20.18 9.24
C THR A 531 7.28 -21.41 9.95
N ASN A 532 7.98 -21.94 10.95
CA ASN A 532 7.42 -22.89 11.92
C ASN A 532 6.95 -22.23 13.22
N ASP A 533 7.07 -20.90 13.36
CA ASP A 533 6.59 -20.16 14.53
C ASP A 533 5.24 -19.47 14.23
N PRO A 534 4.14 -19.87 14.89
CA PRO A 534 2.82 -19.34 14.61
C PRO A 534 2.65 -17.86 14.97
N HIS A 535 3.41 -17.33 15.95
CA HIS A 535 3.34 -15.91 16.31
C HIS A 535 4.04 -15.04 15.27
N VAL A 536 5.15 -15.51 14.71
CA VAL A 536 5.86 -14.83 13.62
C VAL A 536 5.03 -14.87 12.33
N ASP A 537 4.36 -15.98 12.03
CA ASP A 537 3.42 -16.07 10.92
C ASP A 537 2.19 -15.17 11.12
N LYS A 538 1.72 -15.02 12.38
CA LYS A 538 0.67 -14.08 12.75
C LYS A 538 1.13 -12.63 12.57
N LEU A 539 2.36 -12.28 12.95
CA LEU A 539 2.94 -10.97 12.67
C LEU A 539 2.98 -10.67 11.16
N ALA A 540 3.48 -11.60 10.35
CA ALA A 540 3.48 -11.48 8.89
C ALA A 540 2.06 -11.29 8.31
N SER A 541 1.05 -11.95 8.90
CA SER A 541 -0.36 -11.75 8.55
C SER A 541 -0.84 -10.33 8.92
N ASN A 542 -0.56 -9.88 10.14
CA ASN A 542 -0.93 -8.56 10.64
C ASN A 542 -0.34 -7.44 9.76
N ILE A 543 0.91 -7.60 9.32
CA ILE A 543 1.60 -6.65 8.44
C ILE A 543 0.88 -6.54 7.08
N ARG A 544 0.54 -7.67 6.45
CA ARG A 544 -0.22 -7.66 5.18
C ARG A 544 -1.60 -7.02 5.35
N TRP A 545 -2.28 -7.26 6.47
CA TRP A 545 -3.55 -6.60 6.76
C TRP A 545 -3.41 -5.09 6.96
N GLY A 546 -2.35 -4.64 7.63
CA GLY A 546 -2.05 -3.21 7.78
C GLY A 546 -1.78 -2.54 6.44
N GLN A 547 -1.04 -3.21 5.55
CA GLN A 547 -0.80 -2.73 4.18
C GLN A 547 -2.10 -2.63 3.38
N ARG A 548 -2.90 -3.71 3.33
CA ARG A 548 -4.19 -3.70 2.60
C ARG A 548 -5.08 -2.56 3.06
N GLY A 549 -5.11 -2.33 4.37
CA GLY A 549 -5.93 -1.30 4.98
C GLY A 549 -5.54 0.13 4.62
N ASN A 550 -4.25 0.37 4.41
CA ASN A 550 -3.73 1.71 4.20
C ASN A 550 -3.30 2.00 2.75
N TYR A 551 -3.37 1.03 1.85
CA TYR A 551 -3.12 1.25 0.42
C TYR A 551 -4.46 1.50 -0.28
N LEU A 552 -5.10 2.64 0.02
CA LEU A 552 -6.41 3.03 -0.52
C LEU A 552 -6.28 4.40 -1.19
N TRP A 553 -6.07 4.40 -2.51
CA TRP A 553 -5.72 5.56 -3.36
C TRP A 553 -4.39 6.27 -3.03
N VAL A 554 -4.06 6.46 -1.76
CA VAL A 554 -2.76 6.94 -1.24
C VAL A 554 -2.32 6.04 -0.07
N PRO A 555 -1.01 5.92 0.21
CA PRO A 555 -0.48 5.16 1.35
C PRO A 555 -0.76 5.89 2.66
N THR A 556 -1.94 5.71 3.24
CA THR A 556 -2.36 6.41 4.46
C THR A 556 -1.58 5.97 5.69
N ASP A 557 -1.38 6.84 6.68
CA ASP A 557 -0.84 6.45 7.98
C ASP A 557 -1.76 5.45 8.69
N CYS A 558 -3.04 5.79 8.82
CA CYS A 558 -4.06 4.97 9.43
C CYS A 558 -5.40 5.11 8.70
N PRO A 559 -6.31 4.12 8.75
CA PRO A 559 -7.53 4.14 7.94
C PRO A 559 -8.83 4.51 8.68
N GLN A 560 -8.78 4.76 9.99
CA GLN A 560 -9.95 4.81 10.87
C GLN A 560 -10.26 6.22 11.42
N ARG A 561 -9.27 6.95 11.92
CA ARG A 561 -9.47 8.24 12.59
C ARG A 561 -9.57 9.39 11.58
N ASP A 562 -9.74 10.59 12.09
CA ASP A 562 -9.77 11.87 11.36
C ASP A 562 -8.38 12.32 10.84
N GLU A 563 -7.67 11.43 10.15
CA GLU A 563 -6.35 11.69 9.57
C GLU A 563 -6.24 11.07 8.17
N ARG A 564 -5.84 9.80 8.06
CA ARG A 564 -5.85 9.05 6.79
C ARG A 564 -5.07 9.77 5.69
N LEU A 565 -3.93 10.30 6.07
CA LEU A 565 -3.09 11.16 5.26
C LEU A 565 -1.95 10.34 4.66
N GLY A 566 -1.53 10.68 3.44
CA GLY A 566 -0.35 10.09 2.82
C GLY A 566 0.95 10.56 3.47
N TRP A 567 1.22 10.11 4.70
CA TRP A 567 2.42 10.48 5.43
C TRP A 567 3.67 9.88 4.78
N THR A 568 4.61 10.77 4.47
CA THR A 568 5.78 10.45 3.65
C THR A 568 6.80 9.60 4.40
N GLY A 569 7.02 9.86 5.69
CA GLY A 569 7.89 9.08 6.58
C GLY A 569 7.46 7.63 6.71
N ASP A 570 6.19 7.39 7.01
CA ASP A 570 5.56 6.07 7.03
C ASP A 570 5.80 5.33 5.71
N THR A 571 5.44 5.99 4.61
CA THR A 571 5.53 5.40 3.26
C THR A 571 6.94 4.94 2.93
N GLN A 572 7.96 5.77 3.18
CA GLN A 572 9.34 5.42 2.85
C GLN A 572 9.87 4.26 3.71
N VAL A 573 9.50 4.20 4.99
CA VAL A 573 9.95 3.17 5.94
C VAL A 573 9.37 1.82 5.54
N PHE A 574 8.15 1.78 5.00
CA PHE A 574 7.44 0.55 4.66
C PHE A 574 7.54 0.14 3.18
N ALA A 575 7.93 1.03 2.27
CA ALA A 575 7.85 0.80 0.81
C ALA A 575 8.48 -0.52 0.35
N VAL A 576 9.62 -0.93 0.92
CA VAL A 576 10.28 -2.19 0.56
C VAL A 576 9.43 -3.40 0.94
N THR A 577 8.92 -3.45 2.18
CA THR A 577 7.97 -4.49 2.62
C THR A 577 6.74 -4.51 1.73
N GLY A 578 6.19 -3.33 1.43
CA GLY A 578 5.01 -3.18 0.58
C GLY A 578 5.20 -3.80 -0.81
N LEU A 579 6.37 -3.57 -1.43
CA LEU A 579 6.76 -4.07 -2.75
C LEU A 579 7.16 -5.56 -2.75
N TYR A 580 7.58 -6.12 -1.61
CA TYR A 580 7.69 -7.58 -1.50
C TYR A 580 6.31 -8.23 -1.50
N ASN A 581 5.41 -7.73 -0.66
CA ASN A 581 4.09 -8.31 -0.40
C ASN A 581 3.14 -8.24 -1.60
N ALA A 582 3.10 -7.10 -2.29
CA ALA A 582 2.14 -6.84 -3.37
C ALA A 582 2.77 -6.07 -4.53
N ASP A 583 2.12 -6.16 -5.69
CA ASP A 583 2.42 -5.31 -6.83
C ASP A 583 1.94 -3.88 -6.57
N ALA A 584 2.80 -3.11 -5.91
CA ALA A 584 2.52 -1.75 -5.49
C ALA A 584 3.28 -0.70 -6.31
N TYR A 585 3.95 -1.08 -7.42
CA TYR A 585 4.77 -0.14 -8.18
C TYR A 585 3.95 1.04 -8.70
N THR A 586 2.84 0.80 -9.39
CA THR A 586 2.02 1.87 -9.96
C THR A 586 1.36 2.73 -8.89
N PHE A 587 0.98 2.12 -7.76
CA PHE A 587 0.40 2.82 -6.61
C PHE A 587 1.40 3.79 -5.98
N LEU A 588 2.61 3.32 -5.67
CA LEU A 588 3.66 4.14 -5.06
C LEU A 588 4.28 5.14 -6.05
N SER A 589 4.36 4.80 -7.34
CA SER A 589 4.80 5.76 -8.37
C SER A 589 3.78 6.89 -8.55
N HIS A 590 2.48 6.61 -8.44
CA HIS A 590 1.45 7.64 -8.46
C HIS A 590 1.48 8.51 -7.19
N PHE A 591 1.76 7.91 -6.04
CA PHE A 591 1.99 8.67 -4.81
C PHE A 591 3.22 9.60 -4.94
N GLN A 592 4.30 9.12 -5.55
CA GLN A 592 5.49 9.94 -5.83
C GLN A 592 5.16 11.17 -6.69
N ASP A 593 4.30 11.01 -7.71
CA ASP A 593 3.78 12.12 -8.50
C ASP A 593 3.08 13.17 -7.61
N THR A 594 2.30 12.71 -6.64
CA THR A 594 1.59 13.56 -5.67
C THR A 594 2.56 14.26 -4.69
N VAL A 595 3.64 13.58 -4.29
CA VAL A 595 4.73 14.16 -3.49
C VAL A 595 5.43 15.29 -4.25
N VAL A 596 5.69 15.10 -5.55
CA VAL A 596 6.28 16.15 -6.41
C VAL A 596 5.33 17.32 -6.61
N ASP A 597 4.04 17.05 -6.85
CA ASP A 597 3.02 18.09 -6.96
C ASP A 597 2.91 18.90 -5.65
N SER A 598 2.99 18.23 -4.49
CA SER A 598 2.96 18.90 -3.18
C SER A 598 4.24 19.70 -2.89
N GLN A 599 5.41 19.20 -3.28
CA GLN A 599 6.69 19.94 -3.20
C GLN A 599 6.61 21.26 -3.95
N ALA A 600 6.14 21.22 -5.20
CA ALA A 600 6.15 22.38 -6.08
C ALA A 600 5.18 23.48 -5.60
N ILE A 601 4.03 23.10 -5.03
CA ILE A 601 2.98 24.04 -4.63
C ILE A 601 3.16 24.52 -3.18
N TYR A 602 3.47 23.60 -2.26
CA TYR A 602 3.40 23.86 -0.81
C TYR A 602 4.75 23.76 -0.09
N GLY A 603 5.77 23.22 -0.76
CA GLY A 603 7.11 23.11 -0.21
C GLY A 603 7.75 24.47 0.02
N ALA A 604 8.61 24.57 1.04
CA ALA A 604 9.44 25.75 1.22
C ALA A 604 10.25 26.05 -0.06
N ASP A 605 10.14 27.30 -0.55
CA ASP A 605 10.69 27.78 -1.83
C ASP A 605 10.36 26.91 -3.07
N GLY A 606 9.28 26.11 -3.01
CA GLY A 606 8.94 25.13 -4.05
C GLY A 606 9.93 23.97 -4.16
N ALA A 607 10.74 23.72 -3.12
CA ALA A 607 11.86 22.77 -3.15
C ALA A 607 11.82 21.74 -2.01
N GLN A 608 11.35 22.08 -0.81
CA GLN A 608 11.19 21.11 0.27
C GLN A 608 10.00 20.18 -0.03
N TYR A 609 10.18 18.86 0.01
CA TYR A 609 9.03 17.94 -0.02
C TYR A 609 8.21 18.07 1.27
N THR A 610 6.89 17.94 1.19
CA THR A 610 5.98 18.04 2.34
C THR A 610 5.94 16.76 3.17
N GLY A 611 5.58 16.86 4.46
CA GLY A 611 5.49 15.68 5.36
C GLY A 611 4.32 14.75 5.03
N VAL A 612 3.31 15.28 4.34
CA VAL A 612 2.14 14.57 3.82
C VAL A 612 1.96 14.91 2.34
N ALA A 613 1.49 13.95 1.54
CA ALA A 613 1.08 14.16 0.16
C ALA A 613 -0.30 13.49 -0.12
N PRO A 614 -1.30 14.18 -0.70
CA PRO A 614 -1.38 15.62 -0.96
C PRO A 614 -1.21 16.48 0.32
N GLY A 615 -0.30 17.45 0.30
CA GLY A 615 0.04 18.29 1.47
C GLY A 615 -0.60 19.67 1.48
N GLY A 616 -0.25 20.51 2.47
CA GLY A 616 -0.52 21.96 2.50
C GLY A 616 -1.97 22.35 2.82
N ARG A 617 -2.87 22.29 1.83
CA ARG A 617 -4.29 22.63 2.07
C ARG A 617 -5.03 21.56 2.88
N TYR A 618 -4.49 20.35 2.94
CA TYR A 618 -5.06 19.21 3.67
C TYR A 618 -4.49 19.03 5.07
N ASN A 619 -3.28 19.52 5.31
CA ASN A 619 -2.59 19.47 6.59
C ASN A 619 -1.37 20.41 6.53
N PHE A 620 -0.69 20.66 7.65
CA PHE A 620 0.50 21.48 7.68
C PHE A 620 1.58 21.01 6.67
N PRO A 621 2.27 21.92 5.96
CA PRO A 621 3.20 21.56 4.88
C PRO A 621 4.57 21.04 5.36
N GLY A 622 4.81 20.96 6.67
CA GLY A 622 6.13 20.70 7.26
C GLY A 622 6.74 19.39 6.79
N GLY A 623 7.78 19.49 5.96
CA GLY A 623 8.53 18.38 5.38
C GLY A 623 9.43 17.67 6.36
N GLY A 624 10.42 18.38 6.91
CA GLY A 624 11.41 17.86 7.85
C GLY A 624 12.23 16.67 7.32
N SER A 625 13.45 16.51 7.83
CA SER A 625 14.24 15.32 7.48
C SER A 625 13.63 14.06 8.07
N GLY A 626 13.71 12.96 7.33
CA GLY A 626 13.07 11.67 7.65
C GLY A 626 11.68 11.49 7.04
N TRP A 627 11.02 12.58 6.65
CA TRP A 627 9.71 12.59 5.99
C TRP A 627 9.84 13.16 4.57
N ALA A 628 10.35 14.39 4.43
CA ALA A 628 10.63 15.01 3.13
C ALA A 628 11.55 14.15 2.24
N ASP A 629 12.47 13.39 2.84
CA ASP A 629 13.41 12.52 2.12
C ASP A 629 12.71 11.39 1.35
N CYS A 630 11.42 11.12 1.61
CA CYS A 630 10.62 10.17 0.85
C CYS A 630 10.65 10.49 -0.66
N GLY A 631 10.69 11.78 -1.03
CA GLY A 631 10.81 12.21 -2.43
C GLY A 631 12.09 11.74 -3.13
N VAL A 632 13.11 11.30 -2.37
CA VAL A 632 14.37 10.70 -2.86
C VAL A 632 14.41 9.19 -2.61
N VAL A 633 13.97 8.75 -1.42
CA VAL A 633 14.01 7.34 -0.97
C VAL A 633 13.02 6.48 -1.75
N LEU A 634 11.85 7.01 -2.11
CA LEU A 634 10.82 6.25 -2.81
C LEU A 634 11.21 5.95 -4.28
N PRO A 635 11.70 6.92 -5.09
CA PRO A 635 12.24 6.61 -6.42
C PRO A 635 13.37 5.59 -6.39
N TRP A 636 14.31 5.70 -5.43
CA TRP A 636 15.35 4.70 -5.22
C TRP A 636 14.74 3.31 -4.99
N THR A 637 13.79 3.22 -4.06
CA THR A 637 13.18 1.96 -3.66
C THR A 637 12.43 1.29 -4.81
N LEU A 638 11.64 2.08 -5.57
CA LEU A 638 10.90 1.59 -6.73
C LEU A 638 11.86 1.03 -7.80
N TRP A 639 12.89 1.79 -8.16
CA TRP A 639 13.91 1.33 -9.11
C TRP A 639 14.60 0.05 -8.62
N GLN A 640 14.96 -0.02 -7.34
CA GLN A 640 15.64 -1.19 -6.78
C GLN A 640 14.78 -2.46 -6.80
N MET A 641 13.47 -2.34 -6.57
CA MET A 641 12.53 -3.47 -6.56
C MET A 641 12.09 -3.90 -7.96
N THR A 642 12.02 -2.98 -8.94
CA THR A 642 11.49 -3.29 -10.29
C THR A 642 12.54 -3.29 -11.39
N GLY A 643 13.68 -2.63 -11.19
CA GLY A 643 14.68 -2.40 -12.24
C GLY A 643 14.32 -1.29 -13.22
N ASP A 644 13.19 -0.60 -13.00
CA ASP A 644 12.75 0.50 -13.86
C ASP A 644 13.47 1.81 -13.51
N THR A 645 14.40 2.26 -14.34
CA THR A 645 15.13 3.52 -14.14
C THR A 645 14.30 4.76 -14.45
N THR A 646 13.17 4.62 -15.15
CA THR A 646 12.39 5.78 -15.59
C THR A 646 11.79 6.54 -14.42
N VAL A 647 11.45 5.87 -13.32
CA VAL A 647 11.01 6.54 -12.07
C VAL A 647 12.09 7.48 -11.52
N VAL A 648 13.36 7.15 -11.70
CA VAL A 648 14.48 8.01 -11.31
C VAL A 648 14.61 9.19 -12.28
N GLU A 649 14.52 8.93 -13.59
CA GLU A 649 14.63 9.95 -14.62
C GLU A 649 13.52 11.00 -14.49
N ASP A 650 12.27 10.56 -14.31
CA ASP A 650 11.09 11.41 -14.25
C ASP A 650 11.09 12.29 -12.98
N ASN A 651 11.67 11.79 -11.89
CA ASN A 651 11.78 12.51 -10.61
C ASN A 651 13.12 13.25 -10.43
N TRP A 652 14.08 13.09 -11.33
CA TRP A 652 15.41 13.70 -11.20
C TRP A 652 15.36 15.21 -10.93
N PRO A 653 14.54 16.02 -11.65
CA PRO A 653 14.49 17.46 -11.42
C PRO A 653 14.01 17.84 -10.01
N SER A 654 13.06 17.10 -9.44
CA SER A 654 12.53 17.41 -8.10
C SER A 654 13.54 17.09 -7.00
N MET A 655 14.26 15.96 -7.16
CA MET A 655 15.28 15.54 -6.20
C MET A 655 16.49 16.48 -6.20
N VAL A 656 16.93 16.94 -7.39
CA VAL A 656 18.01 17.94 -7.51
C VAL A 656 17.62 19.24 -6.81
N ARG A 657 16.41 19.77 -7.07
CA ARG A 657 15.92 21.00 -6.43
C ARG A 657 15.95 20.90 -4.90
N TYR A 658 15.54 19.76 -4.36
CA TYR A 658 15.50 19.50 -2.92
C TYR A 658 16.90 19.50 -2.29
N LEU A 659 17.85 18.71 -2.81
CA LEU A 659 19.21 18.66 -2.23
C LEU A 659 19.95 19.99 -2.39
N ASP A 660 19.80 20.66 -3.53
CA ASP A 660 20.38 21.99 -3.73
C ASP A 660 19.79 23.02 -2.77
N TRP A 661 18.49 22.90 -2.45
CA TRP A 661 17.85 23.75 -1.47
C TRP A 661 18.41 23.52 -0.07
N ILE A 662 18.54 22.27 0.42
CA ILE A 662 19.16 21.98 1.72
C ILE A 662 20.56 22.60 1.80
N ARG A 663 21.38 22.39 0.75
CA ARG A 663 22.72 22.95 0.68
C ARG A 663 22.74 24.48 0.75
N ARG A 664 21.78 25.17 0.14
CA ARG A 664 21.67 26.64 0.23
C ARG A 664 21.31 27.10 1.64
N GLN A 665 20.48 26.32 2.36
CA GLN A 665 20.09 26.66 3.74
C GLN A 665 21.23 26.48 4.73
N THR A 666 22.05 25.43 4.59
CA THR A 666 23.04 25.05 5.61
C THR A 666 24.49 25.39 5.24
N GLY A 667 24.76 25.72 3.98
CA GLY A 667 26.07 26.16 3.52
C GLY A 667 27.17 25.15 3.81
N ASP A 668 28.33 25.63 4.27
CA ASP A 668 29.49 24.79 4.58
C ASP A 668 29.43 24.08 5.94
N THR A 669 28.32 24.21 6.68
CA THR A 669 28.11 23.38 7.88
C THR A 669 27.75 21.94 7.53
N TYR A 670 27.21 21.71 6.33
CA TYR A 670 26.70 20.42 5.86
C TYR A 670 25.64 19.79 6.78
N ALA A 671 25.00 20.60 7.64
CA ALA A 671 23.85 20.16 8.42
C ALA A 671 22.66 19.85 7.50
N GLY A 672 21.79 18.95 7.95
CA GLY A 672 20.48 18.74 7.35
C GLY A 672 19.52 19.89 7.66
N GLN A 673 18.36 19.90 7.00
CA GLN A 673 17.36 20.98 7.10
C GLN A 673 16.65 21.09 8.47
N GLY A 674 16.96 20.21 9.43
CA GLY A 674 16.19 19.97 10.65
C GLY A 674 15.17 18.83 10.48
N SER A 675 14.67 18.31 11.59
CA SER A 675 13.59 17.32 11.64
C SER A 675 12.57 17.74 12.69
N LEU A 676 11.28 17.67 12.34
CA LEU A 676 10.18 18.00 13.26
C LEU A 676 9.82 16.79 14.14
N THR A 677 9.94 15.60 13.59
CA THR A 677 9.42 14.35 14.14
C THR A 677 10.53 13.46 14.71
N GLY A 678 11.79 13.64 14.28
CA GLY A 678 12.90 12.81 14.74
C GLY A 678 12.64 11.32 14.54
N ASP A 679 13.19 10.46 15.40
CA ASP A 679 12.82 9.04 15.44
C ASP A 679 11.48 8.85 16.17
N TRP A 680 10.38 9.11 15.45
CA TRP A 680 9.04 9.21 16.00
C TRP A 680 8.60 7.98 16.78
N LEU A 681 8.04 8.19 17.98
CA LEU A 681 7.51 7.17 18.88
C LEU A 681 8.55 6.16 19.40
N ALA A 682 9.83 6.52 19.34
CA ALA A 682 10.91 5.74 19.95
C ALA A 682 10.78 5.73 21.49
N PRO A 683 10.88 4.55 22.14
CA PRO A 683 11.04 4.46 23.59
C PRO A 683 12.29 5.15 24.13
N GLN A 684 13.38 5.19 23.34
CA GLN A 684 14.62 5.90 23.67
C GLN A 684 14.83 7.07 22.70
N LYS A 685 14.97 8.29 23.22
CA LYS A 685 14.99 9.49 22.38
C LYS A 685 16.34 9.73 21.72
N THR A 686 16.29 10.03 20.43
CA THR A 686 17.45 10.38 19.59
C THR A 686 17.33 11.83 19.14
N SER A 687 18.45 12.57 19.07
CA SER A 687 18.42 13.97 18.60
C SER A 687 17.82 14.11 17.20
N ALA A 688 16.80 14.96 17.09
CA ALA A 688 16.14 15.26 15.81
C ALA A 688 17.11 15.87 14.79
N GLN A 689 18.07 16.70 15.23
CA GLN A 689 19.09 17.25 14.35
C GLN A 689 20.10 16.18 13.90
N LEU A 690 20.50 15.24 14.78
CA LEU A 690 21.36 14.12 14.38
C LEU A 690 20.68 13.29 13.29
N MET A 691 19.39 12.98 13.47
CA MET A 691 18.59 12.28 12.46
C MET A 691 18.52 13.07 11.16
N SER A 692 18.39 14.39 11.23
CA SER A 692 18.40 15.27 10.06
C SER A 692 19.70 15.19 9.26
N ASP A 693 20.85 15.26 9.94
CA ASP A 693 22.16 15.20 9.30
C ASP A 693 22.41 13.82 8.69
N ALA A 694 21.97 12.74 9.36
CA ALA A 694 22.05 11.39 8.84
C ALA A 694 21.20 11.22 7.57
N TYR A 695 19.96 11.71 7.55
CA TYR A 695 19.08 11.63 6.39
C TYR A 695 19.58 12.46 5.21
N TYR A 696 20.19 13.62 5.45
CA TYR A 696 20.81 14.38 4.37
C TYR A 696 21.97 13.60 3.73
N GLY A 697 22.80 12.95 4.55
CA GLY A 697 23.83 12.02 4.08
C GLY A 697 23.23 10.85 3.29
N TYR A 698 22.16 10.24 3.80
CA TYR A 698 21.48 9.14 3.12
C TYR A 698 20.93 9.55 1.74
N SER A 699 20.20 10.66 1.65
CA SER A 699 19.69 11.21 0.40
C SER A 699 20.81 11.52 -0.60
N ALA A 700 21.93 12.11 -0.15
CA ALA A 700 23.10 12.34 -1.01
C ALA A 700 23.72 11.02 -1.52
N HIS A 701 23.81 10.01 -0.65
CA HIS A 701 24.32 8.69 -1.04
C HIS A 701 23.44 8.02 -2.10
N LEU A 702 22.11 8.07 -1.95
CA LEU A 702 21.16 7.53 -2.92
C LEU A 702 21.24 8.28 -4.25
N MET A 703 21.29 9.61 -4.22
CA MET A 703 21.41 10.46 -5.41
C MET A 703 22.67 10.14 -6.22
N ALA A 704 23.81 9.90 -5.57
CA ALA A 704 25.02 9.48 -6.26
C ALA A 704 24.83 8.17 -7.04
N ARG A 705 24.20 7.17 -6.43
CA ARG A 705 23.97 5.86 -7.05
C ARG A 705 22.92 5.93 -8.17
N MET A 706 21.84 6.68 -7.96
CA MET A 706 20.83 6.94 -8.98
C MET A 706 21.41 7.67 -10.19
N ALA A 707 22.24 8.69 -9.96
CA ALA A 707 22.94 9.40 -11.04
C ALA A 707 23.75 8.45 -11.92
N ARG A 708 24.53 7.53 -11.31
CA ARG A 708 25.30 6.53 -12.07
C ARG A 708 24.37 5.63 -12.89
N ALA A 709 23.25 5.19 -12.32
CA ALA A 709 22.31 4.30 -12.99
C ALA A 709 21.67 4.91 -14.24
N ILE A 710 21.41 6.22 -14.23
CA ILE A 710 20.83 6.94 -15.38
C ILE A 710 21.88 7.66 -16.24
N GLY A 711 23.16 7.30 -16.12
CA GLY A 711 24.23 7.80 -16.97
C GLY A 711 24.74 9.21 -16.67
N ARG A 712 24.48 9.75 -15.47
CA ARG A 712 24.87 11.09 -15.01
C ARG A 712 26.14 11.06 -14.16
N ALA A 713 27.28 10.77 -14.79
CA ALA A 713 28.54 10.52 -14.07
C ALA A 713 29.07 11.75 -13.30
N GLU A 714 28.91 12.96 -13.83
CA GLU A 714 29.41 14.19 -13.18
C GLU A 714 28.58 14.55 -11.94
N GLU A 715 27.25 14.43 -12.04
CA GLU A 715 26.35 14.60 -10.91
C GLU A 715 26.58 13.51 -9.85
N ALA A 716 26.83 12.26 -10.25
CA ALA A 716 27.20 11.19 -9.32
C ALA A 716 28.42 11.58 -8.48
N ALA A 717 29.51 12.02 -9.11
CA ALA A 717 30.70 12.47 -8.42
C ALA A 717 30.45 13.69 -7.52
N THR A 718 29.49 14.55 -7.88
CA THR A 718 29.07 15.70 -7.05
C THR A 718 28.39 15.25 -5.77
N TYR A 719 27.44 14.31 -5.87
CA TYR A 719 26.74 13.78 -4.69
C TYR A 719 27.64 12.89 -3.82
N GLU A 720 28.61 12.18 -4.41
CA GLU A 720 29.64 11.46 -3.64
C GLU A 720 30.50 12.42 -2.80
N ARG A 721 30.93 13.54 -3.38
CA ARG A 721 31.65 14.58 -2.63
C ARG A 721 30.78 15.18 -1.53
N LEU A 722 29.50 15.43 -1.80
CA LEU A 722 28.56 15.94 -0.81
C LEU A 722 28.42 14.95 0.37
N PHE A 723 28.17 13.67 0.09
CA PHE A 723 28.11 12.62 1.09
C PHE A 723 29.38 12.55 1.94
N GLY A 724 30.55 12.62 1.29
CA GLY A 724 31.85 12.64 1.99
C GLY A 724 32.01 13.83 2.94
N ARG A 725 31.55 15.03 2.55
CA ARG A 725 31.59 16.23 3.40
C ARG A 725 30.61 16.16 4.56
N ILE A 726 29.39 15.67 4.32
CA ILE A 726 28.40 15.42 5.37
C ILE A 726 28.97 14.41 6.38
N ARG A 727 29.55 13.31 5.92
CA ARG A 727 30.20 12.31 6.79
C ARG A 727 31.27 12.93 7.68
N GLN A 728 32.14 13.77 7.11
CA GLN A 728 33.20 14.44 7.89
C GLN A 728 32.62 15.39 8.95
N ALA A 729 31.63 16.21 8.57
CA ALA A 729 30.96 17.13 9.50
C ALA A 729 30.20 16.38 10.60
N PHE A 730 29.51 15.29 10.25
CA PHE A 730 28.79 14.43 11.18
C PHE A 730 29.75 13.80 12.19
N ILE A 731 30.84 13.17 11.74
CA ILE A 731 31.84 12.55 12.62
C ILE A 731 32.41 13.60 13.59
N ALA A 732 32.82 14.76 13.08
CA ALA A 732 33.39 15.83 13.91
C ALA A 732 32.41 16.33 15.01
N ARG A 733 31.12 16.35 14.70
CA ARG A 733 30.07 16.81 15.62
C ARG A 733 29.66 15.73 16.61
N TYR A 734 29.31 14.54 16.12
CA TYR A 734 28.59 13.54 16.90
C TYR A 734 29.44 12.36 17.38
N LEU A 735 30.60 12.07 16.79
CA LEU A 735 31.43 10.94 17.22
C LEU A 735 32.57 11.44 18.12
N SER A 736 32.64 10.94 19.35
CA SER A 736 33.78 11.14 20.26
C SER A 736 34.52 9.83 20.51
N THR A 737 35.84 9.90 20.67
CA THR A 737 36.68 8.80 21.15
C THR A 737 37.60 9.32 22.25
N GLU A 738 37.22 9.12 23.51
CA GLU A 738 37.94 9.61 24.69
C GLU A 738 38.41 8.43 25.53
N GLY A 739 39.71 8.37 25.86
CA GLY A 739 40.27 7.25 26.64
C GLY A 739 40.08 5.87 25.99
N GLY A 740 39.88 5.81 24.66
CA GLY A 740 39.56 4.58 23.92
C GLY A 740 38.08 4.20 23.90
N ARG A 741 37.20 4.94 24.59
CA ARG A 741 35.75 4.74 24.58
C ARG A 741 35.11 5.56 23.47
N VAL A 742 34.36 4.89 22.59
CA VAL A 742 33.57 5.52 21.53
C VAL A 742 32.23 5.99 22.10
N THR A 743 31.73 7.13 21.65
CA THR A 743 30.39 7.62 21.99
C THR A 743 29.78 8.37 20.80
N VAL A 744 28.54 8.02 20.46
CA VAL A 744 27.69 8.77 19.53
C VAL A 744 26.87 9.76 20.35
N ARG A 745 27.23 11.03 20.27
CA ARG A 745 26.74 12.14 21.10
C ARG A 745 25.37 12.65 20.67
N SER A 746 24.38 11.76 20.65
CA SER A 746 22.99 12.10 20.36
C SER A 746 22.39 13.03 21.43
N GLY A 747 22.92 13.05 22.66
CA GLY A 747 22.53 13.98 23.72
C GLY A 747 22.85 15.46 23.46
N LEU A 748 23.55 15.81 22.38
CA LEU A 748 23.90 17.20 22.03
C LEU A 748 22.73 18.04 21.48
N GLY A 749 21.60 17.41 21.14
CA GLY A 749 20.46 18.12 20.56
C GLY A 749 19.14 17.62 21.11
N ASP A 750 18.06 18.32 20.77
CA ASP A 750 16.75 18.05 21.35
C ASP A 750 16.02 16.89 20.65
N ALA A 751 15.06 16.30 21.36
CA ALA A 751 14.11 15.33 20.83
C ALA A 751 13.09 16.02 19.90
N SER A 752 12.17 15.23 19.35
CA SER A 752 11.05 15.75 18.55
C SER A 752 10.25 16.82 19.31
N PRO A 753 10.11 18.05 18.78
CA PRO A 753 9.32 19.11 19.44
C PRO A 753 7.80 18.91 19.38
N ILE A 754 7.29 17.95 18.58
CA ILE A 754 5.85 17.82 18.32
C ILE A 754 5.29 16.44 18.70
N GLU A 755 6.05 15.57 19.36
CA GLU A 755 5.57 14.23 19.73
C GLU A 755 4.45 14.29 20.79
N PRO A 756 3.21 13.85 20.49
CA PRO A 756 2.12 13.91 21.46
C PRO A 756 2.33 12.90 22.59
N GLY A 757 2.28 13.41 23.83
CA GLY A 757 2.39 12.61 25.04
C GLY A 757 3.83 12.29 25.46
N SER A 758 4.85 12.87 24.81
CA SER A 758 6.23 12.81 25.32
C SER A 758 6.35 13.64 26.60
N ASP A 759 7.19 13.19 27.54
CA ASP A 759 7.55 14.01 28.71
C ASP A 759 8.33 15.23 28.21
N PRO A 760 7.89 16.48 28.48
CA PRO A 760 8.60 17.67 28.02
C PRO A 760 10.01 17.82 28.64
N ASN A 761 10.34 17.02 29.65
CA ASN A 761 11.68 16.93 30.24
C ASN A 761 12.47 15.71 29.74
N GLU A 762 11.91 14.90 28.85
CA GLU A 762 12.57 13.72 28.29
C GLU A 762 13.79 14.17 27.47
N LYS A 763 14.96 13.67 27.85
CA LYS A 763 16.23 14.03 27.22
C LYS A 763 16.59 13.02 26.15
N THR A 764 17.29 13.49 25.13
CA THR A 764 17.97 12.62 24.18
C THR A 764 19.13 11.91 24.86
N GLU A 765 19.38 10.67 24.47
CA GLU A 765 20.44 9.85 25.04
C GLU A 765 21.58 9.68 24.04
N ASP A 766 22.82 9.72 24.54
CA ASP A 766 23.98 9.26 23.81
C ASP A 766 23.87 7.77 23.54
N ASN A 767 24.43 7.32 22.41
CA ASN A 767 24.40 5.92 22.00
C ASN A 767 22.98 5.32 21.91
N SER A 768 21.95 6.13 21.70
CA SER A 768 20.62 5.61 21.44
C SER A 768 20.64 4.61 20.27
N GLN A 769 19.78 3.59 20.34
CA GLN A 769 19.73 2.51 19.35
C GLN A 769 19.67 3.05 17.91
N SER A 770 18.78 4.02 17.65
CA SER A 770 18.64 4.64 16.33
C SER A 770 19.88 5.42 15.90
N ALA A 771 20.55 6.16 16.81
CA ALA A 771 21.77 6.87 16.46
C ALA A 771 22.89 5.90 16.05
N LEU A 772 23.09 4.82 16.82
CA LEU A 772 24.09 3.79 16.51
C LEU A 772 23.81 3.11 15.16
N LEU A 773 22.54 2.77 14.90
CA LEU A 773 22.11 2.15 13.65
C LEU A 773 22.39 3.04 12.43
N TRP A 774 22.07 4.33 12.50
CA TRP A 774 22.31 5.25 11.37
C TRP A 774 23.80 5.49 11.13
N VAL A 775 24.60 5.58 12.19
CA VAL A 775 26.07 5.69 12.08
C VAL A 775 26.66 4.45 11.41
N LEU A 776 26.23 3.25 11.81
CA LEU A 776 26.67 1.99 11.20
C LEU A 776 26.23 1.88 9.74
N LYS A 777 24.94 2.14 9.46
CA LYS A 777 24.35 2.08 8.11
C LYS A 777 25.07 2.97 7.09
N LEU A 778 25.42 4.19 7.49
CA LEU A 778 26.05 5.17 6.60
C LEU A 778 27.58 5.11 6.61
N GLY A 779 28.19 4.28 7.48
CA GLY A 779 29.64 4.21 7.60
C GLY A 779 30.26 5.47 8.20
N PHE A 780 29.56 6.14 9.14
CA PHE A 780 29.98 7.41 9.76
C PHE A 780 30.95 7.18 10.94
N TYR A 781 32.00 6.40 10.69
CA TYR A 781 33.11 6.11 11.61
C TYR A 781 34.42 6.08 10.84
N GLU A 782 35.56 6.36 11.48
CA GLU A 782 36.85 6.55 10.82
C GLU A 782 37.60 5.25 10.52
N ASN A 783 37.40 4.23 11.34
CA ASN A 783 38.17 2.98 11.24
C ASN A 783 37.41 1.77 11.81
N GLU A 784 37.97 0.59 11.56
CA GLU A 784 37.38 -0.69 11.97
C GLU A 784 37.28 -0.84 13.51
N ALA A 785 38.17 -0.22 14.28
CA ALA A 785 38.08 -0.28 15.74
C ALA A 785 36.86 0.49 16.26
N GLN A 786 36.57 1.67 15.71
CA GLN A 786 35.35 2.41 16.00
C GLN A 786 34.11 1.64 15.55
N ARG A 787 34.12 1.05 14.35
CA ARG A 787 33.01 0.20 13.87
C ARG A 787 32.68 -0.92 14.87
N ARG A 788 33.67 -1.72 15.27
CA ARG A 788 33.46 -2.79 16.26
C ARG A 788 32.96 -2.28 17.61
N ALA A 789 33.46 -1.13 18.07
CA ALA A 789 32.98 -0.52 19.30
C ALA A 789 31.50 -0.09 19.19
N LEU A 790 31.08 0.47 18.05
CA LEU A 790 29.69 0.84 17.79
C LEU A 790 28.76 -0.37 17.75
N VAL A 791 29.20 -1.48 17.14
CA VAL A 791 28.46 -2.76 17.16
C VAL A 791 28.31 -3.30 18.59
N ALA A 792 29.37 -3.19 19.40
CA ALA A 792 29.31 -3.60 20.81
C ALA A 792 28.34 -2.72 21.61
N LEU A 793 28.40 -1.40 21.46
CA LEU A 793 27.46 -0.47 22.10
C LEU A 793 26.00 -0.78 21.73
N LEU A 794 25.74 -1.06 20.45
CA LEU A 794 24.40 -1.41 19.99
C LEU A 794 23.92 -2.73 20.59
N ALA A 795 24.82 -3.71 20.70
CA ALA A 795 24.50 -4.99 21.33
C ALA A 795 24.19 -4.84 22.83
N ASP A 796 24.95 -4.00 23.54
CA ASP A 796 24.76 -3.77 24.96
C ASP A 796 23.44 -3.03 25.23
N ASP A 797 23.10 -2.02 24.41
CA ASP A 797 21.80 -1.32 24.49
C ASP A 797 20.62 -2.26 24.20
N ILE A 798 20.74 -3.16 23.22
CA ILE A 798 19.72 -4.18 22.91
C ILE A 798 19.53 -5.14 24.08
N ARG A 799 20.64 -5.72 24.57
CA ARG A 799 20.59 -6.70 25.66
C ARG A 799 20.02 -6.09 26.91
N ASN A 800 20.43 -4.85 27.24
CA ASN A 800 19.91 -4.09 28.37
C ASN A 800 19.91 -4.90 29.68
N ASP A 801 21.00 -5.65 29.89
CA ASP A 801 21.16 -6.53 31.03
C ASP A 801 21.35 -5.76 32.35
N ALA A 802 21.38 -6.47 33.47
CA ALA A 802 21.56 -5.85 34.78
C ALA A 802 22.82 -4.97 34.87
N ALA A 803 23.92 -5.36 34.23
CA ALA A 803 25.17 -4.61 34.24
C ALA A 803 25.06 -3.33 33.39
N HIS A 804 24.42 -3.41 32.22
CA HIS A 804 24.13 -2.26 31.39
C HIS A 804 23.26 -1.24 32.15
N LYS A 805 22.21 -1.71 32.83
CA LYS A 805 21.30 -0.88 33.64
C LYS A 805 22.02 -0.21 34.81
N GLU A 806 22.89 -0.95 35.51
CA GLU A 806 23.71 -0.40 36.59
C GLU A 806 24.70 0.65 36.09
N ALA A 807 25.27 0.45 34.89
CA ALA A 807 26.18 1.40 34.26
C ALA A 807 25.48 2.65 33.67
N HIS A 808 24.17 2.58 33.41
CA HIS A 808 23.37 3.66 32.82
C HIS A 808 22.09 3.92 33.62
N PRO A 809 22.19 4.26 34.93
CA PRO A 809 21.03 4.37 35.81
C PRO A 809 20.04 5.49 35.39
N ASP A 810 20.52 6.47 34.62
CA ASP A 810 19.73 7.59 34.12
C ASP A 810 19.11 7.33 32.74
N SER A 811 19.40 6.20 32.09
CA SER A 811 18.81 5.85 30.79
C SER A 811 17.36 5.38 30.96
N VAL A 812 16.48 5.74 30.04
CA VAL A 812 15.11 5.22 29.98
C VAL A 812 15.05 3.70 29.83
N ARG A 813 16.13 3.07 29.31
CA ARG A 813 16.26 1.63 29.13
C ARG A 813 16.15 0.85 30.45
N VAL A 814 16.46 1.45 31.60
CA VAL A 814 16.33 0.79 32.92
C VAL A 814 14.89 0.34 33.22
N ARG A 815 13.90 0.98 32.60
CA ARG A 815 12.46 0.68 32.75
C ARG A 815 12.00 -0.51 31.91
N TYR A 816 12.79 -0.91 30.92
CA TYR A 816 12.41 -1.94 29.96
C TYR A 816 13.11 -3.28 30.23
N PRO A 817 12.46 -4.41 29.89
CA PRO A 817 13.09 -5.72 29.94
C PRO A 817 14.32 -5.85 29.02
N GLU A 818 15.11 -6.90 29.26
CA GLU A 818 16.22 -7.28 28.40
C GLU A 818 15.74 -7.63 26.98
N ASN A 819 16.59 -7.42 25.97
CA ASN A 819 16.33 -7.79 24.57
C ASN A 819 15.04 -7.17 24.01
N THR A 820 14.78 -5.90 24.32
CA THR A 820 13.61 -5.14 23.82
C THR A 820 14.03 -4.03 22.86
N LEU A 821 13.08 -3.59 22.02
CA LEU A 821 13.26 -2.51 21.07
C LEU A 821 13.43 -1.15 21.79
N SER A 822 14.13 -0.22 21.18
CA SER A 822 14.21 1.18 21.63
C SER A 822 14.13 2.19 20.47
N VAL A 823 13.96 1.69 19.23
CA VAL A 823 13.72 2.48 18.02
C VAL A 823 12.26 2.95 17.85
N GLY A 824 12.12 4.06 17.13
CA GLY A 824 10.88 4.55 16.53
C GLY A 824 10.82 4.27 15.02
N PHE A 825 10.09 5.12 14.29
CA PHE A 825 9.79 4.90 12.86
C PHE A 825 11.03 4.92 11.97
N LEU A 826 12.01 5.78 12.26
CA LEU A 826 13.18 5.95 11.41
C LEU A 826 14.30 4.96 11.75
N GLY A 827 14.17 4.22 12.85
CA GLY A 827 15.08 3.13 13.22
C GLY A 827 14.56 1.74 12.88
N VAL A 828 13.24 1.51 12.86
CA VAL A 828 12.66 0.16 12.81
C VAL A 828 13.02 -0.63 11.53
N ASN A 829 13.01 0.01 10.37
CA ASN A 829 13.29 -0.69 9.11
C ASN A 829 14.77 -1.05 8.96
N ILE A 830 15.67 -0.26 9.56
CA ILE A 830 17.11 -0.50 9.45
C ILE A 830 17.68 -1.37 10.57
N LEU A 831 16.96 -1.54 11.68
CA LEU A 831 17.43 -2.28 12.87
C LEU A 831 17.91 -3.70 12.54
N ALA A 832 17.01 -4.57 12.10
CA ALA A 832 17.35 -5.97 11.81
C ALA A 832 18.31 -6.13 10.60
N PRO A 833 18.16 -5.37 9.50
CA PRO A 833 19.13 -5.37 8.41
C PRO A 833 20.55 -5.01 8.84
N VAL A 834 20.73 -3.88 9.55
CA VAL A 834 22.06 -3.43 10.00
C VAL A 834 22.68 -4.42 10.98
N LEU A 835 21.91 -4.93 11.95
CA LEU A 835 22.39 -5.98 12.85
C LEU A 835 22.91 -7.18 12.07
N THR A 836 22.18 -7.61 11.05
CA THR A 836 22.54 -8.80 10.27
C THR A 836 23.77 -8.55 9.38
N ASP A 837 23.85 -7.38 8.74
CA ASP A 837 25.02 -6.96 7.95
C ASP A 837 26.29 -6.86 8.83
N GLU A 838 26.13 -6.48 10.10
CA GLU A 838 27.20 -6.42 11.10
C GLU A 838 27.48 -7.77 11.80
N GLY A 839 26.92 -8.87 11.29
CA GLY A 839 27.17 -10.23 11.79
C GLY A 839 26.42 -10.58 13.08
N ARG A 840 25.42 -9.78 13.46
CA ARG A 840 24.60 -9.93 14.67
C ARG A 840 23.15 -10.34 14.38
N ALA A 841 22.99 -11.32 13.47
CA ALA A 841 21.69 -11.92 13.18
C ALA A 841 21.05 -12.55 14.43
N ASP A 842 21.86 -12.99 15.40
CA ASP A 842 21.43 -13.46 16.72
C ASP A 842 20.54 -12.43 17.41
N LEU A 843 20.97 -11.17 17.48
CA LEU A 843 20.19 -10.11 18.12
C LEU A 843 18.92 -9.76 17.34
N ALA A 844 18.96 -9.84 16.00
CA ALA A 844 17.77 -9.62 15.19
C ALA A 844 16.69 -10.67 15.48
N TYR A 845 17.07 -11.93 15.64
CA TYR A 845 16.15 -13.01 16.06
C TYR A 845 15.70 -12.87 17.52
N GLU A 846 16.58 -12.50 18.45
CA GLU A 846 16.20 -12.24 19.84
C GLU A 846 15.11 -11.15 19.93
N LEU A 847 15.29 -10.03 19.21
CA LEU A 847 14.31 -8.95 19.12
C LEU A 847 13.00 -9.39 18.45
N LEU A 848 13.07 -10.20 17.39
CA LEU A 848 11.88 -10.75 16.74
C LEU A 848 11.11 -11.71 17.66
N HIS A 849 11.82 -12.49 18.49
CA HIS A 849 11.24 -13.47 19.39
C HIS A 849 10.74 -12.89 20.71
N GLN A 850 11.22 -11.70 21.09
CA GLN A 850 10.78 -10.98 22.26
C GLN A 850 9.27 -10.72 22.22
N ASP A 851 8.64 -10.86 23.37
CA ASP A 851 7.21 -10.65 23.56
C ASP A 851 6.84 -9.72 24.71
N ALA A 852 7.84 -9.21 25.44
CA ALA A 852 7.65 -8.12 26.38
C ALA A 852 7.61 -6.76 25.67
N LEU A 853 6.91 -5.78 26.26
CA LEU A 853 6.88 -4.42 25.75
C LEU A 853 8.25 -3.74 25.92
N PRO A 854 8.82 -3.09 24.89
CA PRO A 854 8.37 -2.99 23.49
C PRO A 854 8.93 -4.11 22.58
N SER A 855 8.02 -4.79 21.88
CA SER A 855 8.36 -5.79 20.85
C SER A 855 7.20 -5.99 19.87
N TRP A 856 7.48 -6.61 18.72
CA TRP A 856 6.42 -6.97 17.76
C TRP A 856 5.47 -8.03 18.32
N LEU A 857 6.01 -9.09 18.96
CA LEU A 857 5.16 -10.18 19.44
C LEU A 857 4.35 -9.81 20.69
N PHE A 858 4.70 -8.73 21.39
CA PHE A 858 3.85 -8.17 22.43
C PHE A 858 2.43 -7.89 21.90
N SER A 859 2.32 -7.12 20.81
CA SER A 859 1.01 -6.82 20.19
C SER A 859 0.31 -8.07 19.69
N VAL A 860 1.06 -9.01 19.10
CA VAL A 860 0.52 -10.29 18.60
C VAL A 860 -0.11 -11.10 19.74
N LYS A 861 0.58 -11.20 20.89
CA LYS A 861 0.07 -11.91 22.07
C LYS A 861 -1.14 -11.23 22.69
N ASN A 862 -1.20 -9.90 22.58
CA ASN A 862 -2.36 -9.09 22.97
C ASN A 862 -3.49 -9.08 21.91
N GLY A 863 -3.48 -10.01 20.95
CA GLY A 863 -4.61 -10.23 20.03
C GLY A 863 -4.65 -9.30 18.82
N ALA A 864 -3.56 -8.58 18.53
CA ALA A 864 -3.47 -7.72 17.35
C ALA A 864 -3.74 -8.51 16.06
N THR A 865 -4.48 -7.88 15.14
CA THR A 865 -4.75 -8.41 13.79
C THR A 865 -4.18 -7.54 12.68
N THR A 866 -3.54 -6.44 13.07
CA THR A 866 -2.84 -5.44 12.26
C THR A 866 -1.64 -4.95 13.09
N VAL A 867 -0.75 -4.16 12.50
CA VAL A 867 0.34 -3.53 13.26
C VAL A 867 -0.19 -2.24 13.90
N TRP A 868 0.21 -1.96 15.13
CA TRP A 868 -0.22 -0.78 15.89
C TRP A 868 0.71 0.41 15.67
N GLU A 869 0.22 1.63 15.88
CA GLU A 869 1.00 2.87 15.77
C GLU A 869 2.02 3.02 16.90
N ARG A 870 1.70 2.54 18.11
CA ARG A 870 2.60 2.54 19.25
C ARG A 870 2.92 1.11 19.66
N TRP A 871 4.12 0.92 20.21
CA TRP A 871 4.49 -0.34 20.85
C TRP A 871 3.54 -0.72 22.00
N ASN A 872 2.98 0.29 22.67
CA ASN A 872 2.06 0.18 23.81
C ASN A 872 0.64 0.68 23.49
N SER A 873 0.13 0.48 22.27
CA SER A 873 -1.22 0.95 21.95
C SER A 873 -2.30 0.37 22.87
N TRP A 874 -2.15 -0.89 23.28
CA TRP A 874 -2.95 -1.50 24.35
C TRP A 874 -2.13 -2.60 25.06
N ALA A 875 -2.40 -2.81 26.34
CA ALA A 875 -1.81 -3.90 27.13
C ALA A 875 -2.87 -4.45 28.09
N GLU A 876 -2.88 -5.76 28.33
CA GLU A 876 -3.83 -6.39 29.26
C GLU A 876 -3.76 -5.83 30.69
N ASP A 877 -2.57 -5.45 31.15
CA ASP A 877 -2.32 -4.97 32.52
C ASP A 877 -2.37 -3.44 32.67
N ALA A 878 -2.11 -2.68 31.60
CA ALA A 878 -2.08 -1.22 31.62
C ALA A 878 -3.23 -0.55 30.85
N GLY A 879 -3.96 -1.29 30.03
CA GLY A 879 -5.04 -0.79 29.18
C GLY A 879 -4.57 0.02 27.99
N PHE A 880 -5.39 1.00 27.57
CA PHE A 880 -5.12 1.83 26.40
C PHE A 880 -3.96 2.82 26.60
N GLY A 881 -3.06 2.88 25.62
CA GLY A 881 -2.02 3.91 25.53
C GLY A 881 -2.58 5.33 25.28
N PRO A 882 -1.71 6.35 25.11
CA PRO A 882 -2.12 7.76 24.99
C PRO A 882 -3.14 8.03 23.88
N VAL A 883 -4.40 8.24 24.27
CA VAL A 883 -5.58 8.25 23.38
C VAL A 883 -5.53 9.26 22.23
N GLY A 884 -4.89 10.42 22.43
CA GLY A 884 -4.81 11.49 21.43
C GLY A 884 -4.10 11.09 20.13
N MET A 885 -3.30 10.02 20.14
CA MET A 885 -2.67 9.44 18.95
C MET A 885 -2.38 7.96 19.23
N ASN A 886 -3.38 7.10 18.98
CA ASN A 886 -3.31 5.68 19.29
C ASN A 886 -4.07 4.77 18.29
N SER A 887 -3.55 4.65 17.08
CA SER A 887 -4.10 3.77 16.04
C SER A 887 -3.74 2.30 16.27
N PHE A 888 -4.69 1.39 16.04
CA PHE A 888 -4.44 -0.05 16.00
C PHE A 888 -4.20 -0.58 14.58
N ASN A 889 -4.04 0.30 13.59
CA ASN A 889 -3.76 -0.06 12.21
C ASN A 889 -2.83 0.95 11.55
N HIS A 890 -1.53 0.69 11.66
CA HIS A 890 -0.44 1.50 11.16
C HIS A 890 0.65 0.57 10.62
N TYR A 891 1.19 0.80 9.42
CA TYR A 891 2.09 -0.18 8.82
C TYR A 891 3.58 0.04 9.12
N ALA A 892 3.99 1.19 9.68
CA ALA A 892 5.40 1.57 9.82
C ALA A 892 6.27 0.49 10.51
N TYR A 893 5.84 0.00 11.68
CA TYR A 893 6.56 -1.07 12.40
C TYR A 893 6.51 -2.45 11.72
N GLY A 894 5.65 -2.61 10.71
CA GLY A 894 5.64 -3.77 9.83
C GLY A 894 6.83 -3.84 8.87
N ALA A 895 7.71 -2.84 8.85
CA ALA A 895 8.92 -2.84 8.05
C ALA A 895 9.84 -4.03 8.33
N ILE A 896 9.79 -4.64 9.52
CA ILE A 896 10.55 -5.86 9.86
C ILE A 896 10.36 -7.00 8.84
N MET A 897 9.23 -7.04 8.14
CA MET A 897 8.98 -8.07 7.14
C MET A 897 9.92 -7.98 5.93
N GLU A 898 10.50 -6.81 5.62
CA GLU A 898 11.56 -6.72 4.62
C GLU A 898 12.78 -7.56 5.02
N TRP A 899 13.09 -7.60 6.32
CA TRP A 899 14.16 -8.44 6.85
C TRP A 899 13.79 -9.92 6.79
N MET A 900 12.51 -10.25 7.03
CA MET A 900 12.02 -11.61 6.91
C MET A 900 12.19 -12.16 5.48
N TYR A 901 11.98 -11.32 4.46
CA TYR A 901 12.27 -11.68 3.07
C TYR A 901 13.77 -11.70 2.77
N ALA A 902 14.46 -10.59 3.04
CA ALA A 902 15.83 -10.36 2.57
C ALA A 902 16.88 -11.19 3.30
N TYR A 903 16.71 -11.43 4.60
CA TYR A 903 17.73 -12.05 5.45
C TYR A 903 17.27 -13.39 6.01
N MET A 904 16.12 -13.47 6.67
CA MET A 904 15.61 -14.74 7.22
C MET A 904 15.36 -15.74 6.08
N ALA A 905 14.55 -15.38 5.09
CA ALA A 905 14.36 -16.21 3.92
C ALA A 905 15.53 -16.08 2.93
N GLY A 906 16.26 -14.97 2.93
CA GLY A 906 17.44 -14.78 2.10
C GLY A 906 17.17 -14.30 0.67
N ILE A 907 15.97 -13.83 0.34
CA ILE A 907 15.65 -13.23 -0.98
C ILE A 907 16.02 -11.74 -0.92
N ALA A 908 17.31 -11.42 -1.06
CA ALA A 908 17.80 -10.05 -0.97
C ALA A 908 18.09 -9.45 -2.35
N ARG A 909 17.85 -8.14 -2.49
CA ARG A 909 18.23 -7.39 -3.70
C ARG A 909 19.75 -7.30 -3.82
N ASP A 910 20.25 -7.30 -5.06
CA ASP A 910 21.58 -6.77 -5.35
C ASP A 910 21.44 -5.31 -5.76
N PRO A 911 21.98 -4.35 -4.99
CA PRO A 911 21.71 -2.96 -5.26
C PRO A 911 22.46 -2.40 -6.48
N ASP A 912 23.43 -3.15 -7.02
CA ASP A 912 24.13 -2.86 -8.27
C ASP A 912 23.50 -3.58 -9.47
N ALA A 913 22.52 -4.46 -9.25
CA ALA A 913 21.74 -5.13 -10.28
C ALA A 913 20.22 -5.16 -9.95
N PRO A 914 19.57 -3.99 -9.99
CA PRO A 914 18.18 -3.78 -9.58
C PRO A 914 17.14 -4.73 -10.21
N GLY A 915 15.96 -4.79 -9.59
CA GLY A 915 14.80 -5.53 -10.12
C GLY A 915 14.93 -7.05 -10.02
N PHE A 916 15.86 -7.54 -9.21
CA PHE A 916 16.24 -8.95 -9.12
C PHE A 916 16.78 -9.50 -10.45
N LYS A 917 17.38 -8.65 -11.29
CA LYS A 917 18.13 -9.10 -12.48
C LYS A 917 19.32 -9.96 -12.07
N ARG A 918 20.04 -9.50 -11.04
CA ARG A 918 20.86 -10.32 -10.16
C ARG A 918 20.41 -10.05 -8.74
N PHE A 919 20.44 -11.07 -7.90
CA PHE A 919 19.99 -10.97 -6.51
C PHE A 919 20.79 -11.91 -5.62
N LEU A 920 20.58 -11.81 -4.32
CA LEU A 920 21.22 -12.65 -3.32
C LEU A 920 20.21 -13.72 -2.85
N LEU A 921 20.71 -14.95 -2.73
CA LEU A 921 20.07 -16.03 -1.99
C LEU A 921 20.95 -16.33 -0.77
N GLN A 922 20.66 -15.66 0.35
CA GLN A 922 21.50 -15.68 1.55
C GLN A 922 20.63 -15.84 2.80
N PRO A 923 20.20 -17.07 3.14
CA PRO A 923 19.43 -17.27 4.36
C PRO A 923 20.32 -17.12 5.59
N HIS A 924 19.91 -16.28 6.52
CA HIS A 924 20.46 -16.18 7.86
C HIS A 924 19.62 -17.05 8.80
N LEU A 925 20.19 -18.16 9.27
CA LEU A 925 19.49 -19.13 10.11
C LEU A 925 19.34 -18.59 11.53
N ASP A 926 18.25 -18.95 12.21
CA ASP A 926 18.00 -18.58 13.60
C ASP A 926 18.94 -19.36 14.55
N PRO A 927 19.89 -18.70 15.23
CA PRO A 927 20.82 -19.39 16.12
C PRO A 927 20.14 -19.86 17.42
N THR A 928 18.96 -19.35 17.76
CA THR A 928 18.20 -19.78 18.94
C THR A 928 17.50 -21.12 18.72
N GLY A 929 17.34 -21.53 17.46
CA GLY A 929 16.66 -22.77 17.07
C GLY A 929 15.14 -22.74 17.20
N ARG A 930 14.53 -21.56 17.42
CA ARG A 930 13.07 -21.39 17.49
C ARG A 930 12.45 -21.41 16.09
N ILE A 931 13.10 -20.81 15.11
CA ILE A 931 12.76 -20.90 13.68
C ILE A 931 13.74 -21.86 12.99
N THR A 932 13.28 -23.08 12.72
CA THR A 932 14.04 -24.13 12.03
C THR A 932 13.59 -24.31 10.58
N ARG A 933 12.50 -23.68 10.15
CA ARG A 933 11.98 -23.78 8.79
C ARG A 933 11.41 -22.45 8.32
N VAL A 934 11.79 -22.04 7.11
CA VAL A 934 11.25 -20.87 6.43
C VAL A 934 10.98 -21.20 4.98
N ARG A 935 9.84 -20.72 4.47
CA ARG A 935 9.51 -20.74 3.04
C ARG A 935 9.05 -19.36 2.62
N ALA A 936 9.70 -18.81 1.60
CA ALA A 936 9.29 -17.56 0.98
C ALA A 936 9.27 -17.64 -0.55
N THR A 937 8.33 -16.90 -1.14
CA THR A 937 8.25 -16.67 -2.59
C THR A 937 8.13 -15.17 -2.85
N HIS A 938 8.75 -14.69 -3.93
CA HIS A 938 8.56 -13.34 -4.43
C HIS A 938 8.48 -13.35 -5.96
N GLU A 939 7.40 -12.80 -6.52
CA GLU A 939 7.20 -12.67 -7.96
C GLU A 939 7.86 -11.39 -8.50
N SER A 940 9.14 -11.51 -8.84
CA SER A 940 9.93 -10.42 -9.42
C SER A 940 9.46 -10.04 -10.85
N PRO A 941 9.98 -8.94 -11.43
CA PRO A 941 9.80 -8.63 -12.84
C PRO A 941 10.20 -9.77 -13.80
N TYR A 942 11.12 -10.66 -13.39
CA TYR A 942 11.59 -11.80 -14.18
C TYR A 942 10.82 -13.10 -13.93
N GLY A 943 10.03 -13.17 -12.85
CA GLY A 943 9.26 -14.35 -12.43
C GLY A 943 9.44 -14.71 -10.96
N GLU A 944 8.87 -15.85 -10.57
CA GLU A 944 8.92 -16.35 -9.18
C GLU A 944 10.35 -16.69 -8.74
N ILE A 945 10.76 -16.08 -7.63
CA ILE A 945 11.92 -16.47 -6.82
C ILE A 945 11.39 -17.32 -5.66
N LEU A 946 12.02 -18.47 -5.39
CA LEU A 946 11.73 -19.34 -4.24
C LEU A 946 12.97 -19.43 -3.36
N SER A 947 12.76 -19.30 -2.06
CA SER A 947 13.75 -19.62 -1.04
C SER A 947 13.05 -20.40 0.09
N ALA A 948 13.36 -21.69 0.23
CA ALA A 948 12.74 -22.55 1.24
C ALA A 948 13.75 -23.44 1.92
N TRP A 949 14.08 -23.13 3.18
CA TRP A 949 15.07 -23.86 3.95
C TRP A 949 14.48 -24.53 5.19
N GLU A 950 15.10 -25.64 5.59
CA GLU A 950 14.79 -26.39 6.80
C GLU A 950 16.09 -26.90 7.43
N VAL A 951 16.25 -26.67 8.73
CA VAL A 951 17.34 -27.20 9.53
C VAL A 951 16.86 -28.46 10.24
N GLY A 952 17.49 -29.60 9.93
CA GLY A 952 17.11 -30.91 10.48
C GLY A 952 17.33 -31.05 11.98
N SER A 953 16.75 -32.09 12.56
CA SER A 953 16.90 -32.43 13.98
C SER A 953 18.38 -32.59 14.35
N GLY A 954 18.82 -31.82 15.34
CA GLY A 954 20.23 -31.76 15.77
C GLY A 954 21.06 -30.62 15.15
N GLY A 955 20.48 -29.75 14.32
CA GLY A 955 21.12 -28.49 13.90
C GLY A 955 22.26 -28.61 12.91
N ARG A 956 22.58 -29.83 12.45
CA ARG A 956 23.79 -30.12 11.66
C ARG A 956 23.58 -30.17 10.15
N ARG A 957 22.33 -30.14 9.68
CA ARG A 957 22.03 -30.29 8.25
C ARG A 957 20.95 -29.32 7.82
N LEU A 958 21.27 -28.55 6.78
CA LEU A 958 20.36 -27.67 6.06
C LEU A 958 19.84 -28.40 4.82
N ALA A 959 18.53 -28.38 4.61
CA ALA A 959 17.89 -28.63 3.31
C ALA A 959 17.43 -27.28 2.74
N TYR A 960 17.66 -27.02 1.46
CA TYR A 960 17.36 -25.72 0.86
C TYR A 960 16.88 -25.85 -0.59
N ASP A 961 15.59 -25.63 -0.83
CA ASP A 961 15.00 -25.55 -2.17
C ASP A 961 15.01 -24.09 -2.65
N VAL A 962 15.56 -23.87 -3.84
CA VAL A 962 15.66 -22.54 -4.46
C VAL A 962 15.16 -22.52 -5.90
N ALA A 963 14.56 -21.41 -6.32
CA ALA A 963 14.23 -21.14 -7.71
C ALA A 963 14.71 -19.75 -8.13
N VAL A 964 15.44 -19.70 -9.23
CA VAL A 964 15.94 -18.48 -9.89
C VAL A 964 15.21 -18.34 -11.22
N PRO A 965 14.43 -17.27 -11.45
CA PRO A 965 13.64 -17.13 -12.68
C PRO A 965 14.51 -16.99 -13.93
N ALA A 966 13.94 -17.28 -15.10
CA ALA A 966 14.68 -17.16 -16.36
C ALA A 966 15.08 -15.70 -16.61
N ASN A 967 16.19 -15.49 -17.32
CA ASN A 967 16.77 -14.16 -17.58
C ASN A 967 17.35 -13.45 -16.35
N SER A 968 17.44 -14.11 -15.19
CA SER A 968 18.14 -13.61 -14.00
C SER A 968 19.16 -14.62 -13.47
N GLU A 969 19.95 -14.19 -12.49
CA GLU A 969 20.93 -15.00 -11.78
C GLU A 969 20.92 -14.67 -10.28
N ALA A 970 21.39 -15.59 -9.44
CA ALA A 970 21.48 -15.37 -8.00
C ALA A 970 22.89 -15.63 -7.50
N THR A 971 23.39 -14.78 -6.61
CA THR A 971 24.54 -15.11 -5.77
C THR A 971 24.03 -15.85 -4.53
N LEU A 972 24.22 -17.17 -4.50
CA LEU A 972 23.93 -18.01 -3.35
C LEU A 972 25.05 -17.88 -2.33
N ARG A 973 24.70 -17.62 -1.07
CA ARG A 973 25.59 -17.65 0.09
C ARG A 973 24.95 -18.51 1.15
N VAL A 974 25.49 -19.71 1.34
CA VAL A 974 24.90 -20.72 2.22
C VAL A 974 25.85 -21.06 3.38
N PRO A 975 25.37 -21.07 4.64
CA PRO A 975 26.15 -21.56 5.77
C PRO A 975 26.56 -23.03 5.55
N ALA A 976 27.84 -23.35 5.74
CA ALA A 976 28.37 -24.69 5.53
C ALA A 976 29.71 -24.91 6.26
N VAL A 977 29.99 -26.14 6.70
CA VAL A 977 31.30 -26.53 7.27
C VAL A 977 32.44 -26.41 6.25
N SER A 978 32.15 -26.65 4.97
CA SER A 978 33.10 -26.58 3.85
C SER A 978 32.36 -26.36 2.52
N ALA A 979 33.09 -26.12 1.43
CA ALA A 979 32.49 -26.06 0.09
C ALA A 979 31.89 -27.41 -0.32
N ASP A 980 32.62 -28.52 -0.05
CA ASP A 980 32.24 -29.89 -0.45
C ASP A 980 31.02 -30.46 0.28
N SER A 981 30.60 -29.82 1.39
CA SER A 981 29.38 -30.21 2.09
C SER A 981 28.11 -29.63 1.46
N VAL A 982 28.23 -28.59 0.63
CA VAL A 982 27.10 -28.04 -0.13
C VAL A 982 26.87 -28.90 -1.37
N ARG A 983 25.71 -29.57 -1.45
CA ARG A 983 25.42 -30.57 -2.47
C ARG A 983 24.05 -30.37 -3.11
N GLU A 984 23.95 -30.75 -4.37
CA GLU A 984 22.68 -30.99 -5.07
C GLU A 984 22.58 -32.47 -5.43
N GLY A 985 21.56 -33.17 -4.93
CA GLY A 985 21.37 -34.60 -5.24
C GLY A 985 22.59 -35.48 -4.93
N GLY A 986 23.41 -35.10 -3.94
CA GLY A 986 24.65 -35.80 -3.57
C GLY A 986 25.91 -35.32 -4.31
N THR A 987 25.79 -34.52 -5.36
CA THR A 987 26.93 -33.93 -6.10
C THR A 987 27.37 -32.63 -5.43
N PRO A 988 28.68 -32.39 -5.18
CA PRO A 988 29.15 -31.08 -4.71
C PRO A 988 28.63 -29.96 -5.63
N LEU A 989 28.13 -28.88 -5.05
CA LEU A 989 27.46 -27.83 -5.82
C LEU A 989 28.42 -27.14 -6.80
N ALA A 990 29.71 -27.10 -6.50
CA ALA A 990 30.75 -26.60 -7.40
C ALA A 990 30.88 -27.40 -8.71
N ASP A 991 30.48 -28.67 -8.71
CA ASP A 991 30.55 -29.57 -9.86
C ASP A 991 29.24 -29.59 -10.68
N VAL A 992 28.19 -28.91 -10.21
CA VAL A 992 26.91 -28.82 -10.90
C VAL A 992 27.03 -27.93 -12.12
N ALA A 993 26.62 -28.43 -13.28
CA ALA A 993 26.73 -27.72 -14.55
C ALA A 993 26.11 -26.31 -14.50
N GLY A 994 26.90 -25.31 -14.92
CA GLY A 994 26.51 -23.89 -14.97
C GLY A 994 26.65 -23.13 -13.64
N VAL A 995 26.82 -23.82 -12.52
CA VAL A 995 27.11 -23.19 -11.23
C VAL A 995 28.58 -22.79 -11.19
N ARG A 996 28.86 -21.57 -10.69
CA ARG A 996 30.24 -21.10 -10.51
C ARG A 996 30.53 -20.89 -9.03
N PHE A 997 31.49 -21.64 -8.49
CA PHE A 997 32.00 -21.42 -7.14
C PHE A 997 32.72 -20.07 -7.05
N LEU A 998 32.40 -19.29 -6.01
CA LEU A 998 32.96 -17.96 -5.77
C LEU A 998 33.93 -17.94 -4.58
N GLY A 999 33.80 -18.89 -3.65
CA GLY A 999 34.69 -19.01 -2.50
C GLY A 999 34.01 -19.59 -1.25
N HIS A 1000 34.82 -19.99 -0.28
CA HIS A 1000 34.38 -20.36 1.06
C HIS A 1000 35.13 -19.48 2.06
N THR A 1001 34.40 -18.72 2.86
CA THR A 1001 34.99 -17.78 3.82
C THR A 1001 34.10 -17.72 5.05
N GLU A 1002 34.70 -17.79 6.24
CA GLU A 1002 34.00 -17.66 7.54
C GLU A 1002 32.80 -18.60 7.72
N GLY A 1003 32.86 -19.82 7.16
CA GLY A 1003 31.78 -20.80 7.28
C GLY A 1003 30.61 -20.57 6.31
N VAL A 1004 30.79 -19.72 5.30
CA VAL A 1004 29.82 -19.48 4.22
C VAL A 1004 30.43 -19.89 2.89
N SER A 1005 29.72 -20.72 2.15
CA SER A 1005 30.07 -21.13 0.78
C SER A 1005 29.27 -20.31 -0.22
N SER A 1006 29.96 -19.68 -1.17
CA SER A 1006 29.37 -18.73 -2.13
C SER A 1006 29.41 -19.28 -3.56
N TYR A 1007 28.30 -19.13 -4.29
CA TYR A 1007 28.13 -19.61 -5.66
C TYR A 1007 27.35 -18.59 -6.50
N LEU A 1008 27.66 -18.49 -7.79
CA LEU A 1008 26.76 -17.87 -8.76
C LEU A 1008 25.86 -18.97 -9.34
N LEU A 1009 24.56 -18.85 -9.08
CA LEU A 1009 23.53 -19.73 -9.62
C LEU A 1009 22.92 -19.10 -10.88
N PRO A 1010 22.94 -19.81 -12.03
CA PRO A 1010 22.10 -19.44 -13.15
C PRO A 1010 20.61 -19.64 -12.84
N SER A 1011 19.72 -19.12 -13.70
CA SER A 1011 18.29 -19.43 -13.65
C SER A 1011 18.04 -20.95 -13.57
N GLY A 1012 17.05 -21.38 -12.79
CA GLY A 1012 16.75 -22.80 -12.60
C GLY A 1012 16.16 -23.10 -11.23
N ARG A 1013 15.79 -24.36 -11.03
CA ARG A 1013 15.41 -24.90 -9.71
C ARG A 1013 16.53 -25.78 -9.19
N TYR A 1014 16.85 -25.64 -7.91
CA TYR A 1014 17.88 -26.42 -7.23
C TYR A 1014 17.36 -26.95 -5.90
N ARG A 1015 17.75 -28.17 -5.56
CA ARG A 1015 17.51 -28.78 -4.25
C ARG A 1015 18.84 -29.05 -3.59
N LEU A 1016 19.17 -28.21 -2.63
CA LEU A 1016 20.47 -28.17 -1.99
C LEU A 1016 20.42 -28.81 -0.61
N SER A 1017 21.55 -29.36 -0.18
CA SER A 1017 21.81 -29.66 1.23
C SER A 1017 23.17 -29.13 1.63
N ALA A 1018 23.34 -28.70 2.87
CA ALA A 1018 24.62 -28.31 3.43
C ALA A 1018 24.79 -28.87 4.84
N ASP A 1019 25.99 -29.33 5.19
CA ASP A 1019 26.32 -29.66 6.57
C ASP A 1019 26.74 -28.39 7.32
N LEU A 1020 26.12 -28.14 8.47
CA LEU A 1020 26.32 -26.99 9.34
C LEU A 1020 27.32 -27.31 10.46
N ARG A 1021 27.94 -26.28 11.04
CA ARG A 1021 28.95 -26.41 12.11
C ARG A 1021 28.36 -26.86 13.43
#